data_AF-A0A542EVV3-F1
#
_entry.id   AF-A0A542EVV3-F1
#
_cell.length_a   1.000
_cell.length_b   1.000
_cell.length_c   1.000
_cell.angle_alpha   90.00
_cell.angle_beta   90.00
_cell.angle_gamma   90.00
#
_symmetry.space_group_name_H-M   'P 1'
#
loop_
_entity.id
_entity.type
_entity.pdbx_description
1 polymer ?
#
loop_
_entity_poly.entity_id
_entity_poly.type
_entity_poly.pdbx_seq_one_letter_code
_entity_poly.pdbx_strand_id
1 'polypeptide(L)'
;MLPLAWFVALQEHPPWMPAAYLAYLLLVIVVPGTMFWRRLTGGVGWLSADVILGTAFGLAVEALVYPLGMLFDMPFAALLMPALAFGMWRALPRRKLPERPTPWWSMAGMMLAVGVAAAWFVRVGAHLIPLNGPDALRSNSDAPHNLAIAGEITHHFPPRIPYADGGPLTTHWAAYEHLASAHWITNVPLDVLTHRMAPFLWILLTVLGAAAVGMLLTGRAVAAPIAAGLVVAGGDLVAWPWAVSDRVFADGPFSLGQLTNPPQAFSTVLLLPLIAVTTLLLRRRPGTTRGQLFRLFVTAGVLVAALALTKATTLPVYATGLAVAWIYLTVRAGRLNLRALVLGVGVAAAYTLTFFFVVRGAASAVRFDPGATFESLADRMGGGSAVPVIAAVVVIGWLMPLVGVLLIKRRGVMVVFLVAGFVAAVLLASLLADRGDTQLFFVRTGFVFGVLLATWGLGSLERRQYWIAGVAAAIGGAAIYWGRHQTPRSCTSDSCFGQSLAVALVIAALGVGVFGLVLRGSRRTWAVIAVAVLIGTTVSPTVASVRRFAKPPLTSYDSIAPGGIEAARFIRRNSGSGDRIATNVHCHQPRASHCRTGSYWIAGYAERRVLVEGWSYQARVDDSYPAGVQGPYWNPDLLALNDEVFTNPTRQTIETLRTKYDVQWLLLDERVSTPPKNLDKLTELRFQLGTVRVYQIYPPPPTNPFPPTPSPSAPLPSSQTQPPSFPTSSTSGSAGDPTTPTLPTPNLPTGSQPTVPFPSGTFPTNLPSSPTTPGTPTPPGTRSP
;
A
#
# COMPACT_ATOMS: atom_id res chain seq x y z
N MET A 1 24.43 0.87 8.36
CA MET A 1 23.71 1.29 7.13
C MET A 1 22.20 1.20 7.31
N LEU A 2 21.59 0.01 7.50
CA LEU A 2 20.13 -0.09 7.70
C LEU A 2 19.58 0.73 8.89
N PRO A 3 20.15 0.66 10.12
CA PRO A 3 19.72 1.52 11.22
C PRO A 3 19.93 3.00 10.94
N LEU A 4 21.01 3.39 10.26
CA LEU A 4 21.24 4.77 9.88
C LEU A 4 20.20 5.26 8.87
N ALA A 5 19.92 4.48 7.82
CA ALA A 5 18.86 4.76 6.86
C ALA A 5 17.48 4.83 7.54
N TRP A 6 17.26 4.02 8.57
CA TRP A 6 16.05 4.01 9.39
C TRP A 6 15.83 5.34 10.13
N PHE A 7 16.82 5.78 10.90
CA PHE A 7 16.73 7.03 11.64
C PHE A 7 16.72 8.27 10.73
N VAL A 8 17.53 8.28 9.67
CA VAL A 8 17.51 9.37 8.69
C VAL A 8 16.16 9.46 8.00
N ALA A 9 15.53 8.31 7.67
CA ALA A 9 14.27 8.31 6.96
C ALA A 9 13.06 8.74 7.80
N LEU A 10 13.20 8.73 9.12
CA LEU A 10 12.13 9.00 10.07
C LEU A 10 12.50 10.17 11.00
N GLN A 11 13.47 11.00 10.60
CA GLN A 11 13.98 12.13 11.39
C GLN A 11 12.92 13.21 11.67
N GLU A 12 11.82 13.24 10.92
CA GLU A 12 10.67 14.13 11.17
C GLU A 12 9.86 13.74 12.42
N HIS A 13 10.14 12.56 12.99
CA HIS A 13 9.45 12.05 14.17
C HIS A 13 10.37 12.04 15.40
N PRO A 14 9.80 12.13 16.62
CA PRO A 14 10.56 11.96 17.86
C PRO A 14 11.39 10.66 17.81
N PRO A 15 12.70 10.67 18.14
CA PRO A 15 13.60 9.51 17.97
C PRO A 15 13.16 8.23 18.68
N TRP A 16 12.33 8.34 19.73
CA TRP A 16 11.79 7.19 20.44
C TRP A 16 10.85 6.35 19.55
N MET A 17 10.10 6.96 18.63
CA MET A 17 9.17 6.25 17.75
C MET A 17 9.91 5.27 16.81
N PRO A 18 10.87 5.72 15.97
CA PRO A 18 11.61 4.79 15.12
C PRO A 18 12.47 3.81 15.94
N ALA A 19 12.94 4.18 17.13
CA ALA A 19 13.66 3.27 18.02
C ALA A 19 12.75 2.16 18.56
N ALA A 20 11.55 2.49 19.04
CA ALA A 20 10.57 1.54 19.57
C ALA A 20 10.10 0.57 18.48
N TYR A 21 9.77 1.09 17.29
CA TYR A 21 9.38 0.23 16.16
C TYR A 21 10.55 -0.64 15.68
N LEU A 22 11.78 -0.12 15.63
CA LEU A 22 12.95 -0.94 15.29
C LEU A 22 13.20 -2.05 16.33
N ALA A 23 13.04 -1.75 17.62
CA ALA A 23 13.17 -2.76 18.68
C ALA A 23 12.09 -3.84 18.55
N TYR A 24 10.84 -3.45 18.32
CA TYR A 24 9.74 -4.37 18.02
C TYR A 24 10.06 -5.24 16.79
N LEU A 25 10.48 -4.65 15.68
CA LEU A 25 10.87 -5.41 14.49
C LEU A 25 11.99 -6.40 14.81
N LEU A 26 13.04 -5.99 15.52
CA LEU A 26 14.16 -6.88 15.82
C LEU A 26 13.76 -8.05 16.72
N LEU A 27 13.05 -7.76 17.82
CA LEU A 27 12.77 -8.71 18.89
C LEU A 27 11.56 -9.61 18.58
N VAL A 28 10.52 -9.07 17.95
CA VAL A 28 9.26 -9.79 17.70
C VAL A 28 9.24 -10.42 16.31
N ILE A 29 9.87 -9.79 15.31
CA ILE A 29 9.75 -10.18 13.90
C ILE A 29 11.04 -10.79 13.35
N VAL A 30 12.14 -10.05 13.31
CA VAL A 30 13.38 -10.42 12.61
C VAL A 30 14.02 -11.63 13.29
N VAL A 31 14.28 -11.58 14.60
CA VAL A 31 14.92 -12.70 15.31
C VAL A 31 14.03 -13.94 15.33
N PRO A 32 12.75 -13.87 15.79
CA PRO A 32 11.87 -15.03 15.78
C PRO A 32 11.61 -15.55 14.37
N GLY A 33 11.32 -14.67 13.41
CA GLY A 33 11.10 -15.01 12.00
C GLY A 33 12.29 -15.72 11.35
N THR A 34 13.52 -15.24 11.59
CA THR A 34 14.75 -15.91 11.12
C THR A 34 14.90 -17.29 11.76
N MET A 35 14.62 -17.42 13.06
CA MET A 35 14.64 -18.72 13.74
C MET A 35 13.60 -19.65 13.12
N PHE A 36 12.36 -19.19 12.93
CA PHE A 36 11.29 -19.98 12.31
C PHE A 36 11.70 -20.47 10.93
N TRP A 37 12.09 -19.54 10.06
CA TRP A 37 12.50 -19.80 8.69
C TRP A 37 13.63 -20.80 8.61
N ARG A 38 14.74 -20.59 9.33
CA ARG A 38 15.90 -21.48 9.29
C ARG A 38 15.59 -22.86 9.84
N ARG A 39 14.74 -22.95 10.87
CA ARG A 39 14.36 -24.24 11.47
C ARG A 39 13.46 -25.07 10.56
N LEU A 40 12.50 -24.42 9.91
CA LEU A 40 11.52 -25.09 9.05
C LEU A 40 12.11 -25.43 7.69
N THR A 41 12.74 -24.47 7.02
CA THR A 41 13.28 -24.63 5.66
C THR A 41 14.65 -25.28 5.63
N GLY A 42 15.39 -25.21 6.75
CA GLY A 42 16.80 -25.56 6.82
C GLY A 42 17.75 -24.42 6.42
N GLY A 43 17.24 -23.31 5.88
CA GLY A 43 18.00 -22.17 5.37
C GLY A 43 18.40 -22.29 3.90
N VAL A 44 18.68 -21.16 3.26
CA VAL A 44 19.07 -21.07 1.83
C VAL A 44 20.58 -21.11 1.62
N GLY A 45 21.37 -21.10 2.70
CA GLY A 45 22.83 -21.17 2.69
C GLY A 45 23.55 -19.82 2.75
N TRP A 46 22.80 -18.73 2.92
CA TRP A 46 23.29 -17.36 3.02
C TRP A 46 22.59 -16.72 4.21
N LEU A 47 23.34 -16.35 5.26
CA LEU A 47 22.74 -15.81 6.48
C LEU A 47 21.92 -14.55 6.19
N SER A 48 22.43 -13.66 5.34
CA SER A 48 21.73 -12.44 4.92
C SER A 48 20.37 -12.73 4.29
N ALA A 49 20.32 -13.69 3.35
CA ALA A 49 19.08 -14.09 2.71
C ALA A 49 18.12 -14.77 3.69
N ASP A 50 18.62 -15.59 4.61
CA ASP A 50 17.80 -16.24 5.64
C ASP A 50 17.22 -15.22 6.63
N VAL A 51 17.95 -14.16 6.97
CA VAL A 51 17.44 -13.06 7.80
C VAL A 51 16.33 -12.29 7.08
N ILE A 52 16.53 -11.97 5.80
CA ILE A 52 15.56 -11.22 5.00
C ILE A 52 14.26 -12.03 4.80
N LEU A 53 14.39 -13.27 4.32
CA LEU A 53 13.25 -14.16 4.10
C LEU A 53 12.58 -14.54 5.43
N GLY A 54 13.38 -14.69 6.49
CA GLY A 54 12.91 -14.91 7.84
C GLY A 54 12.12 -13.73 8.41
N THR A 55 12.53 -12.50 8.14
CA THR A 55 11.79 -11.30 8.54
C THR A 55 10.41 -11.27 7.89
N ALA A 56 10.35 -11.48 6.56
CA ALA A 56 9.08 -11.55 5.84
C ALA A 56 8.21 -12.74 6.32
N PHE A 57 8.82 -13.87 6.64
CA PHE A 57 8.09 -15.00 7.24
C PHE A 57 7.58 -14.68 8.65
N GLY A 58 8.34 -13.95 9.47
CA GLY A 58 7.92 -13.48 10.79
C GLY A 58 6.68 -12.59 10.72
N LEU A 59 6.64 -11.68 9.74
CA LEU A 59 5.46 -10.86 9.46
C LEU A 59 4.23 -11.71 9.06
N ALA A 60 4.41 -12.78 8.29
CA ALA A 60 3.33 -13.69 7.95
C ALA A 60 2.80 -14.46 9.17
N VAL A 61 3.69 -14.90 10.06
CA VAL A 61 3.27 -15.57 11.30
C VAL A 61 2.54 -14.59 12.21
N GLU A 62 3.04 -13.36 12.37
CA GLU A 62 2.37 -12.32 13.16
C GLU A 62 0.96 -12.02 12.63
N ALA A 63 0.79 -11.87 11.32
CA ALA A 63 -0.52 -11.66 10.71
C ALA A 63 -1.50 -12.80 11.06
N LEU A 64 -1.03 -14.02 11.31
CA LEU A 64 -1.92 -15.10 11.76
C LEU A 64 -2.11 -15.12 13.29
N VAL A 65 -1.09 -14.70 14.06
CA VAL A 65 -1.12 -14.71 15.53
C VAL A 65 -1.96 -13.58 16.10
N TYR A 66 -1.86 -12.36 15.53
CA TYR A 66 -2.58 -11.20 16.01
C TYR A 66 -4.12 -11.39 16.03
N PRO A 67 -4.80 -11.80 14.95
CA PRO A 67 -6.25 -12.01 14.97
C PRO A 67 -6.65 -13.15 15.92
N LEU A 68 -5.81 -14.18 16.09
CA LEU A 68 -6.03 -15.21 17.10
C LEU A 68 -5.95 -14.65 18.53
N GLY A 69 -5.04 -13.71 18.78
CA GLY A 69 -4.97 -12.98 20.04
C GLY A 69 -6.22 -12.14 20.28
N MET A 70 -6.67 -11.41 19.26
CA MET A 70 -7.86 -10.57 19.33
C MET A 70 -9.15 -11.35 19.58
N LEU A 71 -9.25 -12.62 19.14
CA LEU A 71 -10.36 -13.51 19.51
C LEU A 71 -10.50 -13.73 21.03
N PHE A 72 -9.44 -13.53 21.79
CA PHE A 72 -9.39 -13.67 23.24
C PHE A 72 -9.10 -12.35 23.96
N ASP A 73 -9.31 -11.21 23.29
CA ASP A 73 -9.01 -9.86 23.82
C ASP A 73 -7.53 -9.70 24.26
N MET A 74 -6.61 -10.37 23.56
CA MET A 74 -5.16 -10.34 23.81
C MET A 74 -4.43 -9.60 22.68
N PRO A 75 -4.48 -8.25 22.63
CA PRO A 75 -3.84 -7.48 21.57
C PRO A 75 -2.31 -7.63 21.53
N PHE A 76 -1.70 -8.07 22.63
CA PHE A 76 -0.26 -8.30 22.77
C PHE A 76 0.20 -9.70 22.34
N ALA A 77 -0.65 -10.52 21.72
CA ALA A 77 -0.33 -11.91 21.39
C ALA A 77 0.94 -12.09 20.54
N ALA A 78 1.32 -11.10 19.73
CA ALA A 78 2.57 -11.13 18.98
C ALA A 78 3.82 -11.22 19.87
N LEU A 79 3.77 -10.79 21.14
CA LEU A 79 4.87 -10.96 22.11
C LEU A 79 5.16 -12.44 22.44
N LEU A 80 4.29 -13.39 22.06
CA LEU A 80 4.55 -14.82 22.18
C LEU A 80 5.55 -15.32 21.12
N MET A 81 5.78 -14.56 20.04
CA MET A 81 6.64 -14.95 18.92
C MET A 81 8.06 -15.40 19.33
N PRO A 82 8.79 -14.69 20.21
CA PRO A 82 10.12 -15.11 20.66
C PRO A 82 10.09 -16.45 21.42
N ALA A 83 9.10 -16.65 22.29
CA ALA A 83 8.94 -17.88 23.05
C ALA A 83 8.61 -19.06 22.12
N LEU A 84 7.69 -18.86 21.17
CA LEU A 84 7.35 -19.85 20.14
C LEU A 84 8.55 -20.21 19.27
N ALA A 85 9.33 -19.21 18.83
CA ALA A 85 10.54 -19.42 18.04
C ALA A 85 11.60 -20.20 18.82
N PHE A 86 11.82 -19.84 20.09
CA PHE A 86 12.76 -20.54 20.97
C PHE A 86 12.32 -21.99 21.25
N GLY A 87 11.05 -22.21 21.57
CA GLY A 87 10.47 -23.54 21.78
C GLY A 87 10.62 -24.42 20.55
N MET A 88 10.30 -23.90 19.36
CA MET A 88 10.48 -24.63 18.10
C MET A 88 11.97 -24.87 17.77
N TRP A 89 12.83 -23.91 18.11
CA TRP A 89 14.27 -24.05 17.95
C TRP A 89 14.84 -25.20 18.80
N ARG A 90 14.36 -25.34 20.05
CA ARG A 90 14.70 -26.45 20.95
C ARG A 90 14.10 -27.78 20.51
N ALA A 91 12.82 -27.79 20.11
CA ALA A 91 12.08 -29.02 19.86
C ALA A 91 12.49 -29.75 18.56
N LEU A 92 12.90 -29.00 17.54
CA LEU A 92 13.25 -29.59 16.25
C LEU A 92 14.78 -29.90 16.19
N PRO A 93 15.24 -30.91 15.41
CA PRO A 93 16.67 -31.28 15.26
C PRO A 93 17.55 -30.34 14.40
N ARG A 94 18.74 -29.94 14.91
CA ARG A 94 19.68 -29.03 14.21
C ARG A 94 20.20 -29.61 12.90
N ARG A 95 20.22 -28.80 11.84
CA ARG A 95 20.96 -29.10 10.60
C ARG A 95 22.06 -28.07 10.44
N LYS A 96 23.32 -28.51 10.38
CA LYS A 96 24.42 -27.65 9.93
C LYS A 96 24.35 -27.61 8.40
N LEU A 97 24.11 -26.42 7.84
CA LEU A 97 24.34 -26.19 6.41
C LEU A 97 25.71 -25.54 6.23
N PRO A 98 26.38 -25.77 5.08
CA PRO A 98 27.52 -24.94 4.70
C PRO A 98 27.00 -23.51 4.50
N GLU A 99 27.32 -22.62 5.42
CA GLU A 99 27.03 -21.19 5.28
C GLU A 99 28.06 -20.57 4.36
N ARG A 100 27.57 -19.89 3.32
CA ARG A 100 28.42 -19.09 2.44
C ARG A 100 28.39 -17.65 2.94
N PRO A 101 29.54 -17.03 3.24
CA PRO A 101 29.55 -15.61 3.54
C PRO A 101 29.07 -14.85 2.31
N THR A 102 28.18 -13.88 2.51
CA THR A 102 27.78 -12.98 1.42
C THR A 102 28.96 -12.10 1.08
N PRO A 103 29.46 -12.09 -0.16
CA PRO A 103 30.59 -11.25 -0.52
C PRO A 103 30.31 -9.78 -0.23
N TRP A 104 31.31 -9.05 0.27
CA TRP A 104 31.14 -7.65 0.68
C TRP A 104 30.61 -6.75 -0.44
N TRP A 105 31.03 -6.98 -1.69
CA TRP A 105 30.58 -6.20 -2.85
C TRP A 105 29.10 -6.45 -3.19
N SER A 106 28.60 -7.66 -2.94
CA SER A 106 27.20 -8.02 -3.15
C SER A 106 26.34 -7.34 -2.09
N MET A 107 26.79 -7.38 -0.84
CA MET A 107 26.18 -6.63 0.25
C MET A 107 26.23 -5.12 -0.01
N ALA A 108 27.36 -4.58 -0.45
CA ALA A 108 27.52 -3.15 -0.75
C ALA A 108 26.57 -2.69 -1.87
N GLY A 109 26.48 -3.44 -2.97
CA GLY A 109 25.54 -3.12 -4.05
C GLY A 109 24.07 -3.22 -3.63
N MET A 110 23.72 -4.20 -2.78
CA MET A 110 22.38 -4.30 -2.19
C MET A 110 22.09 -3.13 -1.23
N MET A 111 23.06 -2.74 -0.40
CA MET A 111 22.93 -1.61 0.52
C MET A 111 22.89 -0.26 -0.21
N LEU A 112 23.53 -0.14 -1.37
CA LEU A 112 23.40 1.03 -2.24
C LEU A 112 21.96 1.19 -2.73
N ALA A 113 21.33 0.11 -3.20
CA ALA A 113 19.93 0.12 -3.60
C ALA A 113 19.00 0.49 -2.42
N VAL A 114 19.26 -0.06 -1.24
CA VAL A 114 18.56 0.33 0.01
C VAL A 114 18.74 1.81 0.32
N GLY A 115 19.95 2.35 0.18
CA GLY A 115 20.24 3.77 0.40
C GLY A 115 19.49 4.67 -0.58
N VAL A 116 19.41 4.29 -1.86
CA VAL A 116 18.62 5.00 -2.88
C VAL A 116 17.13 4.93 -2.58
N ALA A 117 16.62 3.75 -2.23
CA ALA A 117 15.23 3.56 -1.82
C ALA A 117 14.87 4.44 -0.60
N ALA A 118 15.76 4.50 0.39
CA ALA A 118 15.57 5.35 1.56
C ALA A 118 15.61 6.83 1.19
N ALA A 119 16.62 7.28 0.44
CA ALA A 119 16.71 8.67 -0.01
C ALA A 119 15.47 9.10 -0.82
N TRP A 120 14.94 8.20 -1.65
CA TRP A 120 13.67 8.44 -2.35
C TRP A 120 12.50 8.56 -1.39
N PHE A 121 12.38 7.64 -0.41
CA PHE A 121 11.28 7.67 0.55
C PHE A 121 11.27 8.98 1.34
N VAL A 122 12.43 9.43 1.83
CA VAL A 122 12.54 10.71 2.54
C VAL A 122 12.11 11.88 1.69
N ARG A 123 12.63 11.98 0.45
CA ARG A 123 12.42 13.17 -0.39
C ARG A 123 11.12 13.19 -1.16
N VAL A 124 10.45 12.04 -1.28
CA VAL A 124 9.27 11.87 -2.14
C VAL A 124 8.19 11.11 -1.40
N GLY A 125 8.48 9.88 -0.97
CA GLY A 125 7.52 8.98 -0.35
C GLY A 125 6.77 9.58 0.84
N ALA A 126 7.51 10.15 1.80
CA ALA A 126 6.94 10.77 3.00
C ALA A 126 6.09 12.00 2.67
N HIS A 127 6.43 12.76 1.63
CA HIS A 127 5.65 13.96 1.26
C HIS A 127 4.41 13.65 0.43
N LEU A 128 4.28 12.44 -0.14
CA LEU A 128 3.09 12.03 -0.90
C LEU A 128 1.83 11.92 -0.03
N ILE A 129 2.01 11.63 1.26
CA ILE A 129 0.93 11.58 2.25
C ILE A 129 1.36 12.44 3.44
N PRO A 130 1.16 13.76 3.42
CA PRO A 130 1.56 14.63 4.51
C PRO A 130 0.78 14.29 5.78
N LEU A 131 1.46 14.24 6.94
CA LEU A 131 0.83 13.94 8.22
C LEU A 131 0.39 15.18 9.01
N ASN A 132 1.01 16.33 8.72
CA ASN A 132 0.79 17.59 9.42
C ASN A 132 0.91 18.76 8.44
N GLY A 133 0.46 19.94 8.88
CA GLY A 133 0.51 21.17 8.11
C GLY A 133 -0.57 21.27 7.02
N PRO A 134 -0.58 22.37 6.24
CA PRO A 134 -1.64 22.64 5.26
C PRO A 134 -1.77 21.55 4.19
N ASP A 135 -0.65 20.94 3.79
CA ASP A 135 -0.63 19.89 2.78
C ASP A 135 -1.36 18.61 3.23
N ALA A 136 -1.45 18.34 4.54
CA ALA A 136 -2.19 17.20 5.08
C ALA A 136 -3.71 17.32 4.86
N LEU A 137 -4.20 18.54 4.64
CA LEU A 137 -5.61 18.79 4.34
C LEU A 137 -6.00 18.32 2.94
N ARG A 138 -5.03 18.12 2.04
CA ARG A 138 -5.21 17.73 0.64
C ARG A 138 -4.99 16.24 0.39
N SER A 139 -5.37 15.43 1.38
CA SER A 139 -5.28 13.98 1.29
C SER A 139 -6.24 13.43 0.24
N ASN A 140 -5.80 12.37 -0.45
CA ASN A 140 -6.69 11.52 -1.23
C ASN A 140 -7.59 10.67 -0.32
N SER A 141 -8.50 9.89 -0.92
CA SER A 141 -9.42 8.97 -0.23
C SER A 141 -8.69 7.79 0.42
N ASP A 142 -7.67 7.27 -0.25
CA ASP A 142 -7.01 6.03 0.14
C ASP A 142 -6.30 6.15 1.49
N ALA A 143 -5.51 7.20 1.70
CA ALA A 143 -4.74 7.37 2.93
C ALA A 143 -5.63 7.32 4.20
N PRO A 144 -6.67 8.16 4.35
CA PRO A 144 -7.56 8.10 5.49
C PRO A 144 -8.40 6.82 5.54
N HIS A 145 -8.75 6.24 4.39
CA HIS A 145 -9.43 4.94 4.36
C HIS A 145 -8.58 3.82 4.98
N ASN A 146 -7.31 3.72 4.59
CA ASN A 146 -6.39 2.73 5.15
C ASN A 146 -6.20 2.96 6.66
N LEU A 147 -6.12 4.22 7.09
CA LEU A 147 -6.04 4.57 8.51
C LEU A 147 -7.32 4.16 9.27
N ALA A 148 -8.50 4.33 8.67
CA ALA A 148 -9.77 3.92 9.27
C ALA A 148 -9.84 2.40 9.49
N ILE A 149 -9.39 1.61 8.51
CA ILE A 149 -9.30 0.15 8.67
C ILE A 149 -8.25 -0.23 9.73
N ALA A 150 -7.10 0.45 9.75
CA ALA A 150 -6.09 0.22 10.79
C ALA A 150 -6.65 0.48 12.19
N GLY A 151 -7.41 1.57 12.38
CA GLY A 151 -8.10 1.87 13.63
C GLY A 151 -9.11 0.78 14.00
N GLU A 152 -9.92 0.33 13.05
CA GLU A 152 -10.89 -0.76 13.29
C GLU A 152 -10.21 -2.05 13.75
N ILE A 153 -9.17 -2.51 13.04
CA ILE A 153 -8.46 -3.77 13.36
C ILE A 153 -7.69 -3.68 14.69
N THR A 154 -7.30 -2.48 15.09
CA THR A 154 -6.63 -2.23 16.37
C THR A 154 -7.56 -2.39 17.55
N HIS A 155 -8.81 -1.95 17.40
CA HIS A 155 -9.73 -1.81 18.52
C HIS A 155 -10.88 -2.83 18.52
N HIS A 156 -11.15 -3.51 17.41
CA HIS A 156 -12.33 -4.36 17.25
C HIS A 156 -12.05 -5.65 16.49
N PHE A 157 -12.59 -6.76 17.02
CA PHE A 157 -12.60 -8.05 16.33
C PHE A 157 -13.90 -8.81 16.64
N PRO A 158 -14.60 -9.39 15.64
CA PRO A 158 -14.34 -9.29 14.20
C PRO A 158 -14.61 -7.86 13.68
N PRO A 159 -13.85 -7.41 12.67
CA PRO A 159 -13.90 -6.02 12.23
C PRO A 159 -15.12 -5.73 11.34
N ARG A 160 -15.55 -4.47 11.39
CA ARG A 160 -16.69 -3.89 10.70
C ARG A 160 -16.26 -2.72 9.83
N ILE A 161 -17.11 -2.28 8.92
CA ILE A 161 -16.87 -1.09 8.10
C ILE A 161 -16.89 0.14 9.02
N PRO A 162 -15.76 0.86 9.21
CA PRO A 162 -15.69 1.92 10.22
C PRO A 162 -16.25 3.26 9.75
N TYR A 163 -16.50 3.44 8.46
CA TYR A 163 -16.90 4.74 7.88
C TYR A 163 -18.36 4.80 7.42
N ALA A 164 -19.08 3.68 7.38
CA ALA A 164 -20.51 3.67 7.05
C ALA A 164 -21.18 2.34 7.44
N ASP A 165 -22.40 2.41 7.99
CA ASP A 165 -23.31 1.28 8.31
C ASP A 165 -22.81 0.29 9.39
N GLY A 166 -21.49 0.14 9.61
CA GLY A 166 -20.95 -0.79 10.59
C GLY A 166 -21.22 -2.26 10.26
N GLY A 167 -21.55 -2.58 9.01
CA GLY A 167 -21.63 -3.96 8.52
C GLY A 167 -20.27 -4.66 8.58
N PRO A 168 -20.19 -5.99 8.35
CA PRO A 168 -18.92 -6.71 8.37
C PRO A 168 -17.92 -6.17 7.36
N LEU A 169 -16.64 -6.08 7.74
CA LEU A 169 -15.59 -5.73 6.80
C LEU A 169 -15.32 -6.93 5.89
N THR A 170 -15.66 -6.83 4.60
CA THR A 170 -15.50 -7.89 3.60
C THR A 170 -14.22 -7.73 2.75
N THR A 171 -13.24 -7.00 3.30
CA THR A 171 -11.97 -6.71 2.63
C THR A 171 -10.80 -7.38 3.36
N HIS A 172 -9.65 -7.43 2.68
CA HIS A 172 -8.43 -8.05 3.19
C HIS A 172 -7.79 -7.15 4.26
N TRP A 173 -7.38 -7.74 5.39
CA TRP A 173 -6.94 -6.95 6.54
C TRP A 173 -5.55 -7.28 7.10
N ALA A 174 -4.84 -8.28 6.55
CA ALA A 174 -3.61 -8.76 7.18
C ALA A 174 -2.47 -7.74 7.27
N ALA A 175 -2.42 -6.77 6.36
CA ALA A 175 -1.46 -5.66 6.45
C ALA A 175 -1.72 -4.80 7.70
N TYR A 176 -2.99 -4.62 8.09
CA TYR A 176 -3.38 -3.81 9.23
C TYR A 176 -3.20 -4.53 10.57
N GLU A 177 -3.22 -5.87 10.58
CA GLU A 177 -2.89 -6.66 11.78
C GLU A 177 -1.46 -6.36 12.27
N HIS A 178 -0.51 -6.21 11.33
CA HIS A 178 0.85 -5.78 11.67
C HIS A 178 0.89 -4.35 12.23
N LEU A 179 0.11 -3.43 11.67
CA LEU A 179 0.04 -2.04 12.15
C LEU A 179 -0.56 -1.98 13.56
N ALA A 180 -1.61 -2.76 13.80
CA ALA A 180 -2.29 -2.86 15.07
C ALA A 180 -1.39 -3.49 16.15
N SER A 181 -0.74 -4.62 15.84
CA SER A 181 0.25 -5.26 16.72
C SER A 181 1.37 -4.29 17.09
N ALA A 182 1.93 -3.59 16.10
CA ALA A 182 2.96 -2.59 16.31
C ALA A 182 2.46 -1.43 17.18
N HIS A 183 1.24 -0.93 16.96
CA HIS A 183 0.64 0.13 17.76
C HIS A 183 0.54 -0.27 19.22
N TRP A 184 -0.05 -1.44 19.51
CA TRP A 184 -0.20 -1.95 20.88
C TRP A 184 1.15 -2.11 21.58
N ILE A 185 2.15 -2.69 20.93
CA ILE A 185 3.44 -2.98 21.56
C ILE A 185 4.31 -1.72 21.72
N THR A 186 4.20 -0.74 20.80
CA THR A 186 5.14 0.40 20.76
C THR A 186 4.53 1.75 21.16
N ASN A 187 3.21 1.84 21.26
CA ASN A 187 2.44 3.09 21.40
C ASN A 187 2.70 4.13 20.30
N VAL A 188 3.32 3.74 19.17
CA VAL A 188 3.48 4.65 18.02
C VAL A 188 2.11 4.90 17.38
N PRO A 189 1.70 6.15 17.14
CA PRO A 189 0.40 6.46 16.53
C PRO A 189 0.16 5.75 15.18
N LEU A 190 -1.09 5.33 14.93
CA LEU A 190 -1.43 4.57 13.73
C LEU A 190 -1.22 5.33 12.43
N ASP A 191 -1.39 6.65 12.39
CA ASP A 191 -1.12 7.48 11.22
C ASP A 191 0.37 7.48 10.84
N VAL A 192 1.25 7.52 11.85
CA VAL A 192 2.71 7.38 11.66
C VAL A 192 3.06 5.96 11.20
N LEU A 193 2.48 4.92 11.81
CA LEU A 193 2.74 3.54 11.38
C LEU A 193 2.27 3.28 9.94
N THR A 194 1.04 3.68 9.62
CA THR A 194 0.36 3.42 8.34
C THR A 194 1.01 4.16 7.18
N HIS A 195 1.45 5.41 7.38
CA HIS A 195 1.92 6.27 6.28
C HIS A 195 3.42 6.56 6.30
N ARG A 196 4.17 6.10 7.31
CA ARG A 196 5.63 6.30 7.40
C ARG A 196 6.36 4.99 7.61
N MET A 197 6.19 4.36 8.77
CA MET A 197 7.08 3.28 9.20
C MET A 197 6.88 1.99 8.41
N ALA A 198 5.63 1.52 8.27
CA ALA A 198 5.34 0.27 7.59
C ALA A 198 5.58 0.34 6.07
N PRO A 199 5.15 1.40 5.34
CA PRO A 199 5.48 1.54 3.92
C PRO A 199 7.00 1.55 3.68
N PHE A 200 7.75 2.27 4.53
CA PHE A 200 9.20 2.29 4.45
C PHE A 200 9.81 0.89 4.64
N LEU A 201 9.37 0.16 5.68
CA LEU A 201 9.80 -1.22 5.93
C LEU A 201 9.51 -2.13 4.73
N TRP A 202 8.30 -2.09 4.18
CA TRP A 202 7.89 -2.99 3.10
C TRP A 202 8.62 -2.70 1.79
N ILE A 203 8.94 -1.43 1.50
CA ILE A 203 9.83 -1.07 0.39
C ILE A 203 11.20 -1.73 0.57
N LEU A 204 11.80 -1.59 1.76
CA LEU A 204 13.11 -2.17 2.05
C LEU A 204 13.08 -3.70 1.96
N LEU A 205 12.05 -4.34 2.51
CA LEU A 205 11.89 -5.79 2.46
C LEU A 205 11.61 -6.31 1.05
N THR A 206 10.95 -5.52 0.19
CA THR A 206 10.77 -5.88 -1.23
C THR A 206 12.11 -5.87 -1.97
N VAL A 207 12.92 -4.82 -1.79
CA VAL A 207 14.27 -4.70 -2.38
C VAL A 207 15.17 -5.85 -1.91
N LEU A 208 15.23 -6.05 -0.60
CA LEU A 208 16.06 -7.07 0.03
C LEU A 208 15.57 -8.49 -0.30
N GLY A 209 14.26 -8.71 -0.29
CA GLY A 209 13.66 -10.01 -0.58
C GLY A 209 13.87 -10.43 -2.03
N ALA A 210 13.75 -9.51 -2.99
CA ALA A 210 14.11 -9.77 -4.38
C ALA A 210 15.58 -10.18 -4.52
N ALA A 211 16.48 -9.52 -3.80
CA ALA A 211 17.90 -9.88 -3.74
C ALA A 211 18.12 -11.29 -3.16
N ALA A 212 17.45 -11.63 -2.05
CA ALA A 212 17.52 -12.94 -1.42
C ALA A 212 17.01 -14.06 -2.34
N VAL A 213 15.84 -13.88 -2.96
CA VAL A 213 15.25 -14.85 -3.90
C VAL A 213 16.10 -14.96 -5.18
N GLY A 214 16.63 -13.84 -5.69
CA GLY A 214 17.55 -13.83 -6.83
C GLY A 214 18.82 -14.65 -6.58
N MET A 215 19.43 -14.51 -5.40
CA MET A 215 20.57 -15.35 -4.99
C MET A 215 20.18 -16.83 -4.88
N LEU A 216 19.01 -17.16 -4.34
CA LEU A 216 18.51 -18.54 -4.24
C LEU A 216 18.26 -19.16 -5.63
N LEU A 217 17.62 -18.43 -6.55
CA LEU A 217 17.27 -18.92 -7.88
C LEU A 217 18.52 -19.17 -8.74
N THR A 218 19.50 -18.27 -8.66
CA THR A 218 20.73 -18.31 -9.47
C THR A 218 21.87 -19.08 -8.82
N GLY A 219 21.88 -19.18 -7.49
CA GLY A 219 23.00 -19.70 -6.70
C GLY A 219 24.23 -18.78 -6.65
N ARG A 220 24.12 -17.51 -7.07
CA ARG A 220 25.24 -16.56 -7.23
C ARG A 220 25.01 -15.26 -6.46
N ALA A 221 26.07 -14.75 -5.82
CA ALA A 221 26.06 -13.48 -5.07
C ALA A 221 25.68 -12.27 -5.92
N VAL A 222 26.01 -12.31 -7.21
CA VAL A 222 25.81 -11.20 -8.13
C VAL A 222 24.34 -10.91 -8.40
N ALA A 223 23.46 -11.88 -8.18
CA ALA A 223 22.04 -11.69 -8.33
C ALA A 223 21.46 -10.73 -7.29
N ALA A 224 22.09 -10.59 -6.12
CA ALA A 224 21.61 -9.70 -5.06
C ALA A 224 21.61 -8.21 -5.50
N PRO A 225 22.75 -7.62 -5.91
CA PRO A 225 22.77 -6.24 -6.37
C PRO A 225 22.00 -6.02 -7.68
N ILE A 226 21.92 -7.03 -8.56
CA ILE A 226 21.12 -6.93 -9.79
C ILE A 226 19.62 -6.84 -9.45
N ALA A 227 19.09 -7.75 -8.63
CA ALA A 227 17.68 -7.72 -8.24
C ALA A 227 17.35 -6.46 -7.45
N ALA A 228 18.15 -6.11 -6.44
CA ALA A 228 17.94 -4.90 -5.66
C ALA A 228 17.96 -3.65 -6.54
N GLY A 229 18.93 -3.56 -7.46
CA GLY A 229 19.03 -2.48 -8.44
C GLY A 229 17.83 -2.43 -9.39
N LEU A 230 17.34 -3.56 -9.89
CA LEU A 230 16.16 -3.61 -10.76
C LEU A 230 14.87 -3.24 -10.03
N VAL A 231 14.72 -3.60 -8.75
CA VAL A 231 13.56 -3.15 -7.95
C VAL A 231 13.56 -1.63 -7.81
N VAL A 232 14.72 -1.03 -7.54
CA VAL A 232 14.84 0.42 -7.29
C VAL A 232 14.84 1.24 -8.58
N ALA A 233 15.64 0.82 -9.56
CA ALA A 233 15.84 1.55 -10.80
C ALA A 233 14.81 1.19 -11.86
N GLY A 234 14.31 -0.05 -11.89
CA GLY A 234 13.40 -0.54 -12.93
C GLY A 234 11.96 -0.04 -12.82
N GLY A 235 11.54 0.59 -11.71
CA GLY A 235 10.14 1.03 -11.55
C GLY A 235 9.16 -0.14 -11.65
N ASP A 236 8.38 -0.19 -12.74
CA ASP A 236 7.42 -1.27 -13.10
C ASP A 236 7.99 -2.31 -14.06
N LEU A 237 9.25 -2.11 -14.45
CA LEU A 237 9.87 -2.71 -15.60
C LEU A 237 9.10 -2.52 -16.93
N VAL A 238 8.30 -1.46 -17.03
CA VAL A 238 7.65 -1.05 -18.28
C VAL A 238 8.61 -0.18 -19.06
N ALA A 239 8.81 -0.45 -20.35
CA ALA A 239 9.79 0.27 -21.16
C ALA A 239 9.40 1.72 -21.50
N TRP A 240 8.13 2.11 -21.40
CA TRP A 240 7.65 3.46 -21.76
C TRP A 240 6.50 3.94 -20.86
N PRO A 241 6.71 4.00 -19.54
CA PRO A 241 5.68 4.38 -18.58
C PRO A 241 5.25 5.85 -18.71
N TRP A 242 6.07 6.68 -19.37
CA TRP A 242 5.80 8.10 -19.62
C TRP A 242 4.92 8.34 -20.85
N ALA A 243 4.78 7.34 -21.70
CA ALA A 243 4.08 7.47 -22.96
C ALA A 243 2.55 7.45 -22.71
N VAL A 244 2.11 6.86 -21.62
CA VAL A 244 0.69 6.86 -21.22
C VAL A 244 0.45 8.01 -20.23
N SER A 245 -0.59 8.83 -20.46
CA SER A 245 -0.79 10.09 -19.71
C SER A 245 -1.01 9.91 -18.21
N ASP A 246 -1.40 8.70 -17.78
CA ASP A 246 -1.80 8.42 -16.41
C ASP A 246 -0.79 7.55 -15.65
N ARG A 247 -0.46 7.98 -14.42
CA ARG A 247 0.50 7.33 -13.52
C ARG A 247 0.03 5.96 -13.02
N VAL A 248 -1.24 5.65 -13.25
CA VAL A 248 -1.96 4.44 -12.82
C VAL A 248 -1.33 3.14 -13.34
N PHE A 249 -0.46 3.23 -14.36
CA PHE A 249 0.21 2.08 -14.98
C PHE A 249 1.73 2.07 -14.75
N ALA A 250 2.23 3.04 -13.97
CA ALA A 250 3.60 3.14 -13.48
C ALA A 250 3.60 3.01 -11.94
N ASP A 251 3.24 1.82 -11.45
CA ASP A 251 3.05 1.48 -10.04
C ASP A 251 4.07 0.48 -9.44
N GLY A 252 5.35 0.74 -9.70
CA GLY A 252 6.45 0.04 -9.06
C GLY A 252 6.42 0.23 -7.54
N PRO A 253 7.24 -0.47 -6.75
CA PRO A 253 7.22 -0.39 -5.27
C PRO A 253 7.37 1.03 -4.68
N PHE A 254 7.78 1.99 -5.51
CA PHE A 254 7.99 3.40 -5.20
C PHE A 254 6.88 4.31 -5.75
N SER A 255 5.69 3.80 -6.04
CA SER A 255 4.59 4.61 -6.54
C SER A 255 3.63 5.04 -5.42
N LEU A 256 2.82 6.06 -5.70
CA LEU A 256 1.73 6.45 -4.80
C LEU A 256 0.77 5.27 -4.59
N GLY A 257 0.43 4.52 -5.64
CA GLY A 257 -0.51 3.40 -5.56
C GLY A 257 -0.02 2.23 -4.71
N GLN A 258 1.30 2.10 -4.47
CA GLN A 258 1.85 1.15 -3.49
C GLN A 258 1.88 1.74 -2.08
N LEU A 259 2.26 3.01 -1.93
CA LEU A 259 2.29 3.70 -0.65
C LEU A 259 0.91 3.89 -0.02
N THR A 260 -0.14 4.03 -0.84
CA THR A 260 -1.54 4.14 -0.41
C THR A 260 -2.29 2.80 -0.49
N ASN A 261 -1.58 1.68 -0.69
CA ASN A 261 -2.19 0.35 -0.66
C ASN A 261 -1.38 -0.63 0.20
N PRO A 262 -1.44 -0.49 1.54
CA PRO A 262 -0.78 -1.40 2.48
C PRO A 262 -0.97 -2.89 2.17
N PRO A 263 -2.19 -3.37 1.82
CA PRO A 263 -2.41 -4.75 1.43
C PRO A 263 -1.54 -5.21 0.24
N GLN A 264 -1.39 -4.39 -0.81
CA GLN A 264 -0.55 -4.74 -1.96
C GLN A 264 0.95 -4.75 -1.63
N ALA A 265 1.42 -3.75 -0.87
CA ALA A 265 2.83 -3.67 -0.48
C ALA A 265 3.20 -4.87 0.40
N PHE A 266 2.34 -5.22 1.36
CA PHE A 266 2.53 -6.36 2.24
C PHE A 266 2.49 -7.69 1.47
N SER A 267 1.57 -7.87 0.51
CA SER A 267 1.51 -9.10 -0.28
C SER A 267 2.78 -9.31 -1.11
N THR A 268 3.37 -8.23 -1.62
CA THR A 268 4.64 -8.26 -2.35
C THR A 268 5.79 -8.77 -1.47
N VAL A 269 5.85 -8.33 -0.21
CA VAL A 269 6.83 -8.80 0.78
C VAL A 269 6.64 -10.29 1.07
N LEU A 270 5.41 -10.77 1.24
CA LEU A 270 5.11 -12.17 1.57
C LEU A 270 5.24 -13.14 0.38
N LEU A 271 5.05 -12.65 -0.84
CA LEU A 271 5.21 -13.45 -2.06
C LEU A 271 6.66 -13.93 -2.26
N LEU A 272 7.65 -13.12 -1.90
CA LEU A 272 9.08 -13.43 -2.06
C LEU A 272 9.52 -14.70 -1.29
N PRO A 273 9.28 -14.84 0.03
CA PRO A 273 9.56 -16.09 0.75
C PRO A 273 8.69 -17.26 0.26
N LEU A 274 7.48 -17.03 -0.26
CA LEU A 274 6.69 -18.10 -0.86
C LEU A 274 7.36 -18.64 -2.14
N ILE A 275 7.86 -17.76 -3.02
CA ILE A 275 8.64 -18.16 -4.21
C ILE A 275 9.92 -18.91 -3.79
N ALA A 276 10.57 -18.48 -2.69
CA ALA A 276 11.73 -19.17 -2.15
C ALA A 276 11.42 -20.60 -1.67
N VAL A 277 10.37 -20.78 -0.85
CA VAL A 277 9.93 -22.11 -0.38
C VAL A 277 9.48 -22.98 -1.56
N THR A 278 8.78 -22.41 -2.53
CA THR A 278 8.41 -23.09 -3.79
C THR A 278 9.65 -23.61 -4.51
N THR A 279 10.69 -22.79 -4.60
CA THR A 279 11.98 -23.19 -5.18
C THR A 279 12.59 -24.37 -4.44
N LEU A 280 12.58 -24.36 -3.11
CA LEU A 280 13.09 -25.45 -2.28
C LEU A 280 12.27 -26.75 -2.43
N LEU A 281 10.94 -26.64 -2.53
CA LEU A 281 10.03 -27.77 -2.74
C LEU A 281 10.20 -28.40 -4.14
N LEU A 282 10.27 -27.58 -5.18
CA LEU A 282 10.29 -28.05 -6.57
C LEU A 282 11.69 -28.51 -7.01
N ARG A 283 12.78 -27.84 -6.59
CA ARG A 283 14.18 -28.21 -6.94
C ARG A 283 14.82 -29.24 -6.00
N ARG A 284 14.01 -30.05 -5.30
CA ARG A 284 14.42 -31.02 -4.27
C ARG A 284 15.84 -31.57 -4.45
N ARG A 285 16.66 -31.43 -3.41
CA ARG A 285 17.99 -32.04 -3.36
C ARG A 285 17.88 -33.54 -3.06
N PRO A 286 18.77 -34.37 -3.64
CA PRO A 286 18.93 -35.77 -3.23
C PRO A 286 19.10 -35.87 -1.70
N GLY A 287 18.46 -36.84 -1.04
CA GLY A 287 18.52 -37.01 0.41
C GLY A 287 17.57 -36.16 1.26
N THR A 288 16.60 -35.45 0.65
CA THR A 288 15.56 -34.72 1.42
C THR A 288 14.59 -35.70 2.11
N THR A 289 14.48 -35.62 3.44
CA THR A 289 13.63 -36.52 4.27
C THR A 289 12.15 -36.10 4.25
N ARG A 290 11.24 -37.00 4.65
CA ARG A 290 9.79 -36.71 4.77
C ARG A 290 9.50 -35.56 5.75
N GLY A 291 10.16 -35.56 6.90
CA GLY A 291 10.02 -34.47 7.90
C GLY A 291 10.48 -33.11 7.37
N GLN A 292 11.50 -33.06 6.51
CA GLN A 292 11.93 -31.81 5.87
C GLN A 292 10.89 -31.29 4.88
N LEU A 293 10.29 -32.18 4.09
CA LEU A 293 9.21 -31.80 3.18
C LEU A 293 8.00 -31.28 3.96
N PHE A 294 7.61 -31.96 5.04
CA PHE A 294 6.51 -31.51 5.90
C PHE A 294 6.74 -30.08 6.41
N ARG A 295 7.93 -29.77 6.94
CA ARG A 295 8.24 -28.41 7.41
C ARG A 295 8.22 -27.35 6.30
N LEU A 296 8.65 -27.70 5.08
CA LEU A 296 8.52 -26.80 3.93
C LEU A 296 7.05 -26.56 3.56
N PHE A 297 6.19 -27.58 3.63
CA PHE A 297 4.75 -27.41 3.44
C PHE A 297 4.10 -26.58 4.55
N VAL A 298 4.52 -26.73 5.81
CA VAL A 298 4.07 -25.85 6.90
C VAL A 298 4.47 -24.40 6.63
N THR A 299 5.71 -24.16 6.20
CA THR A 299 6.18 -22.81 5.84
C THR A 299 5.35 -22.23 4.69
N ALA A 300 5.11 -23.02 3.64
CA ALA A 300 4.27 -22.60 2.53
C ALA A 300 2.81 -22.34 2.95
N GLY A 301 2.25 -23.19 3.81
CA GLY A 301 0.88 -23.06 4.31
C GLY A 301 0.67 -21.77 5.09
N VAL A 302 1.60 -21.41 5.99
CA VAL A 302 1.58 -20.13 6.71
C VAL A 302 1.61 -18.95 5.74
N LEU A 303 2.52 -18.96 4.76
CA LEU A 303 2.65 -17.88 3.78
C LEU A 303 1.41 -17.76 2.88
N VAL A 304 0.84 -18.89 2.45
CA VAL A 304 -0.37 -18.94 1.63
C VAL A 304 -1.57 -18.44 2.42
N ALA A 305 -1.72 -18.84 3.69
CA ALA A 305 -2.80 -18.37 4.55
C ALA A 305 -2.70 -16.85 4.79
N ALA A 306 -1.52 -16.34 5.15
CA ALA A 306 -1.31 -14.90 5.33
C ALA A 306 -1.57 -14.11 4.04
N LEU A 307 -1.08 -14.60 2.88
CA LEU A 307 -1.33 -13.96 1.59
C LEU A 307 -2.81 -13.94 1.21
N ALA A 308 -3.55 -15.00 1.53
CA ALA A 308 -4.99 -15.06 1.30
C ALA A 308 -5.73 -13.96 2.06
N LEU A 309 -5.30 -13.64 3.29
CA LEU A 309 -5.82 -12.55 4.11
C LEU A 309 -5.27 -11.16 3.73
N THR A 310 -4.27 -11.10 2.85
CA THR A 310 -3.58 -9.86 2.50
C THR A 310 -4.13 -9.23 1.23
N LYS A 311 -4.20 -9.96 0.11
CA LYS A 311 -4.66 -9.39 -1.16
C LYS A 311 -5.13 -10.47 -2.14
N ALA A 312 -6.37 -10.36 -2.60
CA ALA A 312 -7.00 -11.31 -3.52
C ALA A 312 -6.22 -11.50 -4.84
N THR A 313 -5.50 -10.50 -5.32
CA THR A 313 -4.84 -10.57 -6.64
C THR A 313 -3.55 -11.38 -6.66
N THR A 314 -2.92 -11.62 -5.50
CA THR A 314 -1.59 -12.25 -5.44
C THR A 314 -1.63 -13.76 -5.64
N LEU A 315 -2.57 -14.46 -5.00
CA LEU A 315 -2.66 -15.92 -5.09
C LEU A 315 -3.07 -16.44 -6.48
N PRO A 316 -4.00 -15.83 -7.24
CA PRO A 316 -4.32 -16.27 -8.60
C PRO A 316 -3.12 -16.26 -9.56
N VAL A 317 -2.27 -15.22 -9.48
CA VAL A 317 -1.03 -15.11 -10.27
C VAL A 317 -0.06 -16.22 -9.90
N TYR A 318 0.15 -16.44 -8.60
CA TYR A 318 0.99 -17.50 -8.08
C TYR A 318 0.48 -18.90 -8.46
N ALA A 319 -0.84 -19.13 -8.33
CA ALA A 319 -1.50 -20.40 -8.61
C ALA A 319 -1.36 -20.80 -10.07
N THR A 320 -1.54 -19.86 -11.01
CA THR A 320 -1.35 -20.12 -12.44
C THR A 320 0.09 -20.55 -12.74
N GLY A 321 1.08 -19.85 -12.18
CA GLY A 321 2.49 -20.24 -12.29
C GLY A 321 2.74 -21.65 -11.76
N LEU A 322 2.14 -21.98 -10.61
CA LEU A 322 2.28 -23.30 -9.97
C LEU A 322 1.60 -24.42 -10.76
N ALA A 323 0.42 -24.16 -11.34
CA ALA A 323 -0.31 -25.11 -12.16
C ALA A 323 0.50 -25.47 -13.42
N VAL A 324 1.03 -24.48 -14.14
CA VAL A 324 1.88 -24.73 -15.33
C VAL A 324 3.17 -25.46 -14.92
N ALA A 325 3.77 -25.11 -13.78
CA ALA A 325 4.93 -25.82 -13.26
C ALA A 325 4.62 -27.29 -12.89
N TRP A 326 3.44 -27.56 -12.33
CA TRP A 326 2.96 -28.91 -12.04
C TRP A 326 2.75 -29.73 -13.32
N ILE A 327 2.11 -29.16 -14.34
CA ILE A 327 1.95 -29.79 -15.66
C ILE A 327 3.33 -30.11 -16.25
N TYR A 328 4.22 -29.12 -16.29
CA TYR A 328 5.57 -29.28 -16.82
C TYR A 328 6.34 -30.42 -16.13
N LEU A 329 6.29 -30.47 -14.79
CA LEU A 329 6.96 -31.52 -14.02
C LEU A 329 6.33 -32.89 -14.22
N THR A 330 5.00 -32.96 -14.34
CA THR A 330 4.26 -34.21 -14.51
C THR A 330 4.53 -34.81 -15.88
N VAL A 331 4.43 -34.00 -16.94
CA VAL A 331 4.70 -34.41 -18.32
C VAL A 331 6.16 -34.84 -18.47
N ARG A 332 7.11 -34.02 -18.01
CA ARG A 332 8.54 -34.32 -18.15
C ARG A 332 8.97 -35.58 -17.39
N ALA A 333 8.35 -35.88 -16.26
CA ALA A 333 8.70 -37.03 -15.45
C ALA A 333 7.88 -38.29 -15.78
N GLY A 334 6.84 -38.18 -16.62
CA GLY A 334 5.88 -39.27 -16.88
C GLY A 334 5.08 -39.70 -15.65
N ARG A 335 5.06 -38.89 -14.58
CA ARG A 335 4.39 -39.22 -13.31
C ARG A 335 3.93 -37.97 -12.57
N LEU A 336 2.82 -38.08 -11.84
CA LEU A 336 2.22 -36.98 -11.09
C LEU A 336 3.21 -36.37 -10.08
N ASN A 337 3.45 -35.07 -10.18
CA ASN A 337 4.23 -34.37 -9.17
C ASN A 337 3.35 -33.98 -7.98
N LEU A 338 3.20 -34.91 -7.02
CA LEU A 338 2.39 -34.72 -5.83
C LEU A 338 2.74 -33.46 -5.02
N ARG A 339 4.00 -33.00 -5.07
CA ARG A 339 4.42 -31.82 -4.30
C ARG A 339 3.78 -30.54 -4.81
N ALA A 340 3.84 -30.32 -6.13
CA ALA A 340 3.21 -29.16 -6.74
C ALA A 340 1.68 -29.27 -6.68
N LEU A 341 1.13 -30.49 -6.77
CA LEU A 341 -0.30 -30.73 -6.57
C LEU A 341 -0.78 -30.36 -5.17
N VAL A 342 -0.14 -30.87 -4.11
CA VAL A 342 -0.50 -30.57 -2.71
C VAL A 342 -0.40 -29.07 -2.44
N LEU A 343 0.65 -28.41 -2.95
CA LEU A 343 0.78 -26.96 -2.82
C LEU A 343 -0.33 -26.22 -3.56
N GLY A 344 -0.70 -26.65 -4.77
CA GLY A 344 -1.79 -26.06 -5.55
C GLY A 344 -3.15 -26.22 -4.88
N VAL A 345 -3.44 -27.42 -4.35
CA VAL A 345 -4.65 -27.69 -3.56
C VAL A 345 -4.68 -26.83 -2.30
N GLY A 346 -3.53 -26.67 -1.62
CA GLY A 346 -3.42 -25.78 -0.46
C GLY A 346 -3.73 -24.32 -0.78
N VAL A 347 -3.26 -23.81 -1.93
CA VAL A 347 -3.60 -22.46 -2.41
C VAL A 347 -5.09 -22.34 -2.70
N ALA A 348 -5.68 -23.31 -3.41
CA ALA A 348 -7.10 -23.33 -3.71
C ALA A 348 -7.94 -23.36 -2.43
N ALA A 349 -7.59 -24.22 -1.47
CA ALA A 349 -8.27 -24.31 -0.19
C ALA A 349 -8.20 -23.00 0.61
N ALA A 350 -7.02 -22.37 0.71
CA ALA A 350 -6.88 -21.10 1.42
C ALA A 350 -7.68 -19.96 0.78
N TYR A 351 -7.69 -19.90 -0.56
CA TYR A 351 -8.49 -18.93 -1.30
C TYR A 351 -9.99 -19.15 -1.08
N THR A 352 -10.46 -20.40 -1.19
CA THR A 352 -11.86 -20.78 -0.94
C THR A 352 -12.28 -20.44 0.50
N LEU A 353 -11.47 -20.76 1.50
CA LEU A 353 -11.74 -20.41 2.89
C LEU A 353 -11.84 -18.90 3.08
N THR A 354 -10.91 -18.13 2.49
CA THR A 354 -10.93 -16.67 2.56
C THR A 354 -12.19 -16.11 1.91
N PHE A 355 -12.58 -16.63 0.74
CA PHE A 355 -13.78 -16.21 0.04
C PHE A 355 -15.05 -16.40 0.91
N PHE A 356 -15.19 -17.55 1.57
CA PHE A 356 -16.37 -17.83 2.38
C PHE A 356 -16.35 -17.16 3.77
N PHE A 357 -15.20 -17.07 4.44
CA PHE A 357 -15.14 -16.60 5.83
C PHE A 357 -14.77 -15.13 5.98
N VAL A 358 -13.89 -14.60 5.11
CA VAL A 358 -13.41 -13.22 5.19
C VAL A 358 -14.22 -12.33 4.26
N VAL A 359 -14.32 -12.72 2.99
CA VAL A 359 -15.09 -11.98 1.98
C VAL A 359 -16.60 -12.27 2.08
N ARG A 360 -16.99 -13.32 2.83
CA ARG A 360 -18.39 -13.72 3.08
C ARG A 360 -19.20 -13.97 1.81
N GLY A 361 -18.54 -14.50 0.79
CA GLY A 361 -19.16 -14.75 -0.51
C GLY A 361 -19.50 -13.49 -1.31
N ALA A 362 -19.01 -12.31 -0.90
CA ALA A 362 -19.28 -11.07 -1.60
C ALA A 362 -18.77 -11.14 -3.06
N ALA A 363 -19.60 -10.65 -3.98
CA ALA A 363 -19.25 -10.59 -5.40
C ALA A 363 -18.06 -9.67 -5.62
N SER A 364 -17.15 -10.08 -6.50
CA SER A 364 -16.04 -9.24 -6.94
C SER A 364 -16.55 -8.14 -7.87
N ALA A 365 -16.07 -6.91 -7.68
CA ALA A 365 -16.30 -5.82 -8.63
C ALA A 365 -15.57 -6.05 -9.96
N VAL A 366 -14.50 -6.85 -9.93
CA VAL A 366 -13.73 -7.25 -11.12
C VAL A 366 -14.52 -8.26 -11.95
N ARG A 367 -14.79 -7.90 -13.19
CA ARG A 367 -15.56 -8.69 -14.17
C ARG A 367 -14.68 -9.04 -15.36
N PHE A 368 -15.08 -10.07 -16.12
CA PHE A 368 -14.46 -10.37 -17.40
C PHE A 368 -14.95 -9.37 -18.44
N ASP A 369 -14.07 -8.48 -18.86
CA ASP A 369 -14.36 -7.40 -19.81
C ASP A 369 -13.08 -7.07 -20.61
N PRO A 370 -12.75 -7.90 -21.62
CA PRO A 370 -11.51 -7.77 -22.36
C PRO A 370 -11.45 -6.46 -23.13
N GLY A 371 -10.41 -5.67 -22.90
CA GLY A 371 -10.22 -4.40 -23.60
C GLY A 371 -10.64 -3.17 -22.79
N ALA A 372 -11.56 -3.31 -21.84
CA ALA A 372 -12.06 -2.18 -21.03
C ALA A 372 -10.96 -1.44 -20.26
N THR A 373 -9.90 -2.14 -19.81
CA THR A 373 -8.71 -1.50 -19.24
C THR A 373 -8.05 -0.53 -20.22
N PHE A 374 -7.97 -0.88 -21.50
CA PHE A 374 -7.35 -0.07 -22.54
C PHE A 374 -8.29 1.03 -23.06
N GLU A 375 -9.60 0.79 -23.05
CA GLU A 375 -10.62 1.80 -23.34
C GLU A 375 -10.61 2.89 -22.27
N SER A 376 -10.68 2.52 -20.99
CA SER A 376 -10.55 3.46 -19.87
C SER A 376 -9.28 4.30 -19.98
N LEU A 377 -8.21 3.68 -20.46
CA LEU A 377 -6.94 4.36 -20.69
C LEU A 377 -6.99 5.34 -21.87
N ALA A 378 -7.57 4.93 -22.99
CA ALA A 378 -7.77 5.79 -24.15
C ALA A 378 -8.65 7.01 -23.79
N ASP A 379 -9.71 6.80 -23.01
CA ASP A 379 -10.61 7.85 -22.53
C ASP A 379 -9.85 8.89 -21.69
N ARG A 380 -8.99 8.44 -20.77
CA ARG A 380 -8.14 9.33 -19.95
C ARG A 380 -7.09 10.09 -20.75
N MET A 381 -6.76 9.60 -21.94
CA MET A 381 -5.86 10.27 -22.87
C MET A 381 -6.59 11.23 -23.81
N GLY A 382 -7.90 11.42 -23.68
CA GLY A 382 -8.69 12.36 -24.49
C GLY A 382 -9.61 11.70 -25.53
N GLY A 383 -9.75 10.36 -25.49
CA GLY A 383 -10.63 9.58 -26.37
C GLY A 383 -10.04 9.38 -27.79
N GLY A 384 -10.29 8.21 -28.40
CA GLY A 384 -9.85 7.96 -29.79
C GLY A 384 -9.80 6.49 -30.22
N SER A 385 -9.69 6.28 -31.53
CA SER A 385 -9.64 4.98 -32.21
C SER A 385 -8.33 4.18 -32.02
N ALA A 386 -7.44 4.65 -31.14
CA ALA A 386 -6.11 4.08 -30.92
C ALA A 386 -6.04 3.02 -29.81
N VAL A 387 -7.16 2.56 -29.27
CA VAL A 387 -7.21 1.49 -28.24
C VAL A 387 -6.32 0.29 -28.58
N PRO A 388 -6.29 -0.24 -29.83
CA PRO A 388 -5.41 -1.36 -30.17
C PRO A 388 -3.91 -1.02 -30.09
N VAL A 389 -3.54 0.21 -30.47
CA VAL A 389 -2.15 0.68 -30.39
C VAL A 389 -1.74 0.87 -28.94
N ILE A 390 -2.60 1.46 -28.13
CA ILE A 390 -2.41 1.64 -26.68
C ILE A 390 -2.26 0.27 -26.02
N ALA A 391 -3.16 -0.67 -26.31
CA ALA A 391 -3.10 -2.04 -25.80
C ALA A 391 -1.80 -2.72 -26.19
N ALA A 392 -1.40 -2.67 -27.47
CA ALA A 392 -0.16 -3.26 -27.94
C ALA A 392 1.05 -2.66 -27.23
N VAL A 393 1.13 -1.34 -27.13
CA VAL A 393 2.26 -0.65 -26.50
C VAL A 393 2.30 -0.96 -25.00
N VAL A 394 1.17 -0.89 -24.28
CA VAL A 394 1.11 -1.23 -22.84
C VAL A 394 1.50 -2.68 -22.60
N VAL A 395 0.92 -3.63 -23.33
CA VAL A 395 1.20 -5.06 -23.16
C VAL A 395 2.64 -5.40 -23.51
N ILE A 396 3.18 -4.87 -24.61
CA ILE A 396 4.60 -5.06 -24.96
C ILE A 396 5.48 -4.48 -23.84
N GLY A 397 5.14 -3.30 -23.32
CA GLY A 397 5.82 -2.66 -22.21
C GLY A 397 5.83 -3.54 -20.96
N TRP A 398 4.68 -4.10 -20.59
CA TRP A 398 4.56 -5.06 -19.49
C TRP A 398 5.33 -6.35 -19.76
N LEU A 399 5.46 -6.82 -21.00
CA LEU A 399 6.17 -8.06 -21.31
C LEU A 399 7.69 -7.93 -21.34
N MET A 400 8.24 -6.71 -21.34
CA MET A 400 9.68 -6.44 -21.43
C MET A 400 10.56 -7.24 -20.46
N PRO A 401 10.20 -7.45 -19.18
CA PRO A 401 11.01 -8.27 -18.26
C PRO A 401 11.31 -9.69 -18.75
N LEU A 402 10.45 -10.25 -19.61
CA LEU A 402 10.64 -11.59 -20.17
C LEU A 402 11.88 -11.70 -21.06
N VAL A 403 12.41 -10.58 -21.58
CA VAL A 403 13.64 -10.60 -22.41
C VAL A 403 14.83 -11.15 -21.64
N GLY A 404 14.83 -11.05 -20.29
CA GLY A 404 15.83 -11.68 -19.43
C GLY A 404 15.90 -13.20 -19.58
N VAL A 405 14.79 -13.87 -19.93
CA VAL A 405 14.72 -15.33 -20.14
C VAL A 405 15.64 -15.79 -21.27
N LEU A 406 15.91 -14.93 -22.26
CA LEU A 406 16.79 -15.22 -23.38
C LEU A 406 18.25 -15.47 -22.94
N LEU A 407 18.65 -14.93 -21.79
CA LEU A 407 20.01 -15.09 -21.24
C LEU A 407 20.12 -16.29 -20.27
N ILE A 408 19.02 -16.95 -19.94
CA ILE A 408 19.01 -18.09 -19.00
C ILE A 408 19.48 -19.36 -19.72
N LYS A 409 20.73 -19.76 -19.43
CA LYS A 409 21.34 -20.97 -20.03
C LYS A 409 20.61 -22.27 -19.71
N ARG A 410 20.09 -22.42 -18.47
CA ARG A 410 19.46 -23.66 -17.99
C ARG A 410 18.01 -23.38 -17.59
N ARG A 411 17.08 -23.70 -18.47
CA ARG A 411 15.64 -23.59 -18.22
C ARG A 411 15.18 -24.79 -17.39
N GLY A 412 14.70 -24.51 -16.19
CA GLY A 412 14.12 -25.49 -15.28
C GLY A 412 12.71 -25.11 -14.87
N VAL A 413 12.09 -25.93 -14.01
CA VAL A 413 10.71 -25.71 -13.55
C VAL A 413 10.46 -24.30 -13.01
N MET A 414 11.44 -23.72 -12.29
CA MET A 414 11.25 -22.38 -11.74
C MET A 414 11.21 -21.28 -12.81
N VAL A 415 11.84 -21.48 -13.97
CA VAL A 415 11.69 -20.52 -15.09
C VAL A 415 10.26 -20.61 -15.63
N VAL A 416 9.74 -21.83 -15.80
CA VAL A 416 8.36 -22.07 -16.26
C VAL A 416 7.35 -21.46 -15.29
N PHE A 417 7.51 -21.72 -13.98
CA PHE A 417 6.71 -21.14 -12.92
C PHE A 417 6.68 -19.61 -12.99
N LEU A 418 7.87 -18.98 -13.08
CA LEU A 418 7.97 -17.53 -13.06
C LEU A 418 7.40 -16.89 -14.32
N VAL A 419 7.67 -17.46 -15.50
CA VAL A 419 7.12 -16.97 -16.78
C VAL A 419 5.60 -17.12 -16.81
N ALA A 420 5.07 -18.27 -16.40
CA ALA A 420 3.63 -18.50 -16.40
C ALA A 420 2.91 -17.57 -15.41
N GLY A 421 3.45 -17.38 -14.20
CA GLY A 421 2.90 -16.39 -13.27
C GLY A 421 2.95 -14.97 -13.83
N PHE A 422 4.07 -14.58 -14.44
CA PHE A 422 4.20 -13.26 -15.06
C PHE A 422 3.21 -13.02 -16.19
N VAL A 423 3.07 -13.98 -17.11
CA VAL A 423 2.11 -13.90 -18.22
C VAL A 423 0.68 -13.87 -17.69
N ALA A 424 0.37 -14.66 -16.65
CA ALA A 424 -0.94 -14.63 -16.01
C ALA A 424 -1.27 -13.25 -15.42
N ALA A 425 -0.30 -12.59 -14.78
CA ALA A 425 -0.49 -11.23 -14.27
C ALA A 425 -0.85 -10.22 -15.39
N VAL A 426 -0.17 -10.31 -16.53
CA VAL A 426 -0.46 -9.48 -17.71
C VAL A 426 -1.83 -9.81 -18.31
N LEU A 427 -2.15 -11.09 -18.47
CA LEU A 427 -3.44 -11.52 -19.02
C LEU A 427 -4.61 -11.10 -18.13
N LEU A 428 -4.51 -11.29 -16.81
CA LEU A 428 -5.56 -10.92 -15.87
C LEU A 428 -5.79 -9.40 -15.84
N ALA A 429 -4.74 -8.59 -15.96
CA ALA A 429 -4.88 -7.13 -16.05
C ALA A 429 -5.52 -6.67 -17.38
N SER A 430 -5.37 -7.45 -18.46
CA SER A 430 -5.91 -7.14 -19.80
C SER A 430 -7.32 -7.68 -20.05
N LEU A 431 -7.68 -8.81 -19.43
CA LEU A 431 -8.95 -9.52 -19.67
C LEU A 431 -10.02 -9.19 -18.64
N LEU A 432 -9.63 -8.70 -17.47
CA LEU A 432 -10.54 -8.33 -16.40
C LEU A 432 -10.58 -6.82 -16.27
N ALA A 433 -11.71 -6.28 -15.84
CA ALA A 433 -11.86 -4.87 -15.55
C ALA A 433 -12.80 -4.61 -14.37
N ASP A 434 -12.55 -3.49 -13.71
CA ASP A 434 -13.40 -2.87 -12.71
C ASP A 434 -13.33 -1.35 -12.90
N ARG A 435 -14.40 -0.64 -12.53
CA ARG A 435 -14.48 0.83 -12.64
C ARG A 435 -13.44 1.55 -11.76
N GLY A 436 -12.90 0.87 -10.75
CA GLY A 436 -11.83 1.36 -9.89
C GLY A 436 -10.41 0.97 -10.33
N ASP A 437 -10.23 0.42 -11.54
CA ASP A 437 -8.96 -0.10 -12.08
C ASP A 437 -8.26 -1.14 -11.18
N THR A 438 -9.03 -1.86 -10.36
CA THR A 438 -8.48 -2.81 -9.40
C THR A 438 -7.83 -4.04 -10.06
N GLN A 439 -8.11 -4.30 -11.34
CA GLN A 439 -7.41 -5.31 -12.15
C GLN A 439 -5.89 -5.03 -12.27
N LEU A 440 -5.44 -3.79 -12.15
CA LEU A 440 -4.02 -3.46 -12.31
C LEU A 440 -3.15 -4.00 -11.17
N PHE A 441 -3.76 -4.36 -10.04
CA PHE A 441 -3.04 -5.06 -8.97
C PHE A 441 -2.51 -6.44 -9.41
N PHE A 442 -3.04 -7.04 -10.48
CA PHE A 442 -2.46 -8.26 -11.07
C PHE A 442 -1.08 -7.98 -11.66
N VAL A 443 -0.93 -6.98 -12.53
CA VAL A 443 0.37 -6.64 -13.13
C VAL A 443 1.37 -6.11 -12.10
N ARG A 444 0.91 -5.38 -11.07
CA ARG A 444 1.73 -4.98 -9.92
C ARG A 444 2.29 -6.18 -9.15
N THR A 445 1.53 -7.27 -9.07
CA THR A 445 2.04 -8.55 -8.54
C THR A 445 3.05 -9.19 -9.50
N GLY A 446 2.77 -9.14 -10.81
CA GLY A 446 3.65 -9.62 -11.88
C GLY A 446 5.05 -8.99 -11.84
N PHE A 447 5.17 -7.73 -11.42
CA PHE A 447 6.44 -7.01 -11.30
C PHE A 447 7.58 -7.85 -10.68
N VAL A 448 7.34 -8.48 -9.52
CA VAL A 448 8.35 -9.28 -8.83
C VAL A 448 8.79 -10.48 -9.67
N PHE A 449 7.87 -11.14 -10.37
CA PHE A 449 8.20 -12.23 -11.28
C PHE A 449 9.11 -11.74 -12.41
N GLY A 450 8.79 -10.58 -12.99
CA GLY A 450 9.61 -9.93 -14.02
C GLY A 450 11.02 -9.60 -13.53
N VAL A 451 11.15 -8.97 -12.36
CA VAL A 451 12.44 -8.66 -11.73
C VAL A 451 13.27 -9.93 -11.54
N LEU A 452 12.67 -11.01 -11.05
CA LEU A 452 13.38 -12.27 -10.81
C LEU A 452 13.83 -12.93 -12.12
N LEU A 453 13.03 -12.87 -13.19
CA LEU A 453 13.40 -13.38 -14.52
C LEU A 453 14.55 -12.56 -15.14
N ALA A 454 14.47 -11.24 -15.11
CA ALA A 454 15.52 -10.34 -15.57
C ALA A 454 16.82 -10.55 -14.76
N THR A 455 16.70 -10.67 -13.44
CA THR A 455 17.82 -10.97 -12.54
C THR A 455 18.46 -12.31 -12.87
N TRP A 456 17.67 -13.35 -13.14
CA TRP A 456 18.22 -14.67 -13.46
C TRP A 456 18.97 -14.64 -14.81
N GLY A 457 18.40 -13.95 -15.81
CA GLY A 457 19.07 -13.71 -17.09
C GLY A 457 20.43 -13.04 -16.92
N LEU A 458 20.45 -11.85 -16.32
CA LEU A 458 21.67 -11.06 -16.09
C LEU A 458 22.63 -11.76 -15.11
N GLY A 459 22.10 -12.46 -14.11
CA GLY A 459 22.86 -13.27 -13.18
C GLY A 459 23.53 -14.49 -13.81
N SER A 460 23.11 -14.89 -15.02
CA SER A 460 23.71 -15.99 -15.79
C SER A 460 24.89 -15.57 -16.67
N LEU A 461 25.23 -14.27 -16.67
CA LEU A 461 26.35 -13.72 -17.43
C LEU A 461 27.71 -14.17 -16.91
N GLU A 462 28.70 -14.16 -17.80
CA GLU A 462 30.11 -14.33 -17.44
C GLU A 462 30.70 -13.03 -16.91
N ARG A 463 31.80 -13.13 -16.13
CA ARG A 463 32.38 -11.96 -15.45
C ARG A 463 32.72 -10.81 -16.41
N ARG A 464 33.23 -11.16 -17.61
CA ARG A 464 33.56 -10.21 -18.68
C ARG A 464 32.34 -9.56 -19.33
N GLN A 465 31.14 -10.12 -19.17
CA GLN A 465 29.91 -9.61 -19.79
C GLN A 465 29.17 -8.59 -18.91
N TYR A 466 29.51 -8.46 -17.62
CA TYR A 466 28.81 -7.53 -16.73
C TYR A 466 29.04 -6.07 -17.09
N TRP A 467 30.25 -5.68 -17.48
CA TRP A 467 30.51 -4.30 -17.90
C TRP A 467 29.81 -3.99 -19.23
N ILE A 468 29.75 -4.95 -20.16
CA ILE A 468 28.99 -4.85 -21.42
C ILE A 468 27.52 -4.61 -21.11
N ALA A 469 26.94 -5.44 -20.23
CA ALA A 469 25.54 -5.28 -19.80
C ALA A 469 25.30 -3.94 -19.09
N GLY A 470 26.26 -3.45 -18.30
CA GLY A 470 26.17 -2.15 -17.64
C GLY A 470 26.12 -0.98 -18.63
N VAL A 471 27.02 -0.95 -19.61
CA VAL A 471 27.01 0.08 -20.67
C VAL A 471 25.76 -0.03 -21.53
N ALA A 472 25.36 -1.24 -21.91
CA ALA A 472 24.14 -1.48 -22.68
C ALA A 472 22.87 -1.03 -21.92
N ALA A 473 22.78 -1.31 -20.62
CA ALA A 473 21.68 -0.81 -19.79
C ALA A 473 21.67 0.73 -19.71
N ALA A 474 22.84 1.37 -19.63
CA ALA A 474 22.94 2.83 -19.64
C ALA A 474 22.47 3.43 -20.98
N ILE A 475 22.76 2.78 -22.11
CA ILE A 475 22.24 3.16 -23.43
C ILE A 475 20.71 3.11 -23.45
N GLY A 476 20.11 2.02 -22.94
CA GLY A 476 18.65 1.90 -22.83
C GLY A 476 18.03 2.99 -21.95
N GLY A 477 18.65 3.28 -20.81
CA GLY A 477 18.23 4.36 -19.92
C GLY A 477 18.32 5.75 -20.58
N ALA A 478 19.41 6.01 -21.31
CA ALA A 478 19.60 7.26 -22.05
C ALA A 478 18.55 7.43 -23.17
N ALA A 479 18.23 6.34 -23.89
CA ALA A 479 17.22 6.34 -24.95
C ALA A 479 15.85 6.80 -24.42
N ILE A 480 15.44 6.28 -23.26
CA ILE A 480 14.16 6.65 -22.63
C ILE A 480 14.19 8.02 -22.00
N TYR A 481 15.30 8.42 -21.39
CA TYR A 481 15.47 9.78 -20.89
C TYR A 481 15.29 10.81 -22.02
N TRP A 482 15.91 10.55 -23.17
CA TRP A 482 15.80 11.41 -24.34
C TRP A 482 14.42 11.40 -24.97
N GLY A 483 13.83 10.22 -25.17
CA GLY A 483 12.46 10.07 -25.69
C GLY A 483 11.46 10.86 -24.84
N ARG A 484 11.54 10.75 -23.51
CA ARG A 484 10.71 11.52 -22.58
C ARG A 484 10.98 13.02 -22.63
N HIS A 485 12.24 13.44 -22.80
CA HIS A 485 12.58 14.86 -22.83
C HIS A 485 11.93 15.57 -24.03
N GLN A 486 11.77 14.86 -25.14
CA GLN A 486 11.13 15.35 -26.36
C GLN A 486 9.60 15.36 -26.29
N THR A 487 8.99 14.69 -25.31
CA THR A 487 7.54 14.63 -25.17
C THR A 487 6.99 15.92 -24.52
N PRO A 488 6.13 16.69 -25.21
CA PRO A 488 5.43 17.82 -24.61
C PRO A 488 4.62 17.40 -23.38
N ARG A 489 4.53 18.27 -22.37
CA ARG A 489 3.85 17.97 -21.09
C ARG A 489 2.33 17.79 -21.21
N SER A 490 1.72 18.33 -22.26
CA SER A 490 0.27 18.31 -22.52
C SER A 490 -0.09 17.42 -23.72
N CYS A 491 0.73 16.40 -23.96
CA CYS A 491 0.59 15.50 -25.10
C CYS A 491 -0.53 14.49 -24.86
N THR A 492 -1.64 14.62 -25.59
CA THR A 492 -2.80 13.72 -25.56
C THR A 492 -3.07 13.05 -26.91
N SER A 493 -2.33 13.38 -27.96
CA SER A 493 -2.54 12.81 -29.30
C SER A 493 -1.62 11.62 -29.63
N ASP A 494 -2.16 10.68 -30.41
CA ASP A 494 -1.45 9.46 -30.86
C ASP A 494 -0.13 9.76 -31.58
N SER A 495 -0.09 10.83 -32.37
CA SER A 495 1.09 11.22 -33.16
C SER A 495 2.25 11.68 -32.29
N CYS A 496 1.96 12.40 -31.22
CA CYS A 496 2.94 12.91 -30.28
C CYS A 496 3.55 11.80 -29.40
N PHE A 497 2.71 10.81 -29.04
CA PHE A 497 3.13 9.57 -28.40
C PHE A 497 4.05 8.72 -29.29
N GLY A 498 3.61 8.43 -30.51
CA GLY A 498 4.31 7.57 -31.45
C GLY A 498 5.70 8.11 -31.81
N GLN A 499 5.84 9.43 -31.98
CA GLN A 499 7.12 10.07 -32.29
C GLN A 499 8.15 9.90 -31.16
N SER A 500 7.76 10.20 -29.92
CA SER A 500 8.68 10.10 -28.78
C SER A 500 9.11 8.65 -28.53
N LEU A 501 8.18 7.70 -28.69
CA LEU A 501 8.46 6.27 -28.58
C LEU A 501 9.38 5.80 -29.71
N ALA A 502 9.11 6.23 -30.95
CA ALA A 502 9.95 5.92 -32.10
C ALA A 502 11.39 6.43 -31.91
N VAL A 503 11.57 7.66 -31.40
CA VAL A 503 12.90 8.20 -31.07
C VAL A 503 13.63 7.31 -30.06
N ALA A 504 12.96 6.91 -28.97
CA ALA A 504 13.57 6.02 -27.99
C ALA A 504 13.96 4.66 -28.58
N LEU A 505 13.08 4.06 -29.40
CA LEU A 505 13.34 2.79 -30.07
C LEU A 505 14.48 2.88 -31.09
N VAL A 506 14.57 3.99 -31.83
CA VAL A 506 15.67 4.25 -32.77
C VAL A 506 16.99 4.39 -32.03
N ILE A 507 17.04 5.17 -30.93
CA ILE A 507 18.26 5.30 -30.12
C ILE A 507 18.67 3.94 -29.53
N ALA A 508 17.70 3.15 -29.04
CA ALA A 508 17.97 1.81 -28.53
C ALA A 508 18.53 0.89 -29.64
N ALA A 509 17.92 0.88 -30.83
CA ALA A 509 18.36 0.06 -31.95
C ALA A 509 19.75 0.46 -32.47
N LEU A 510 20.00 1.76 -32.62
CA LEU A 510 21.32 2.30 -32.99
C LEU A 510 22.36 1.97 -31.91
N GLY A 511 22.00 2.10 -30.63
CA GLY A 511 22.84 1.74 -29.50
C GLY A 511 23.23 0.27 -29.51
N VAL A 512 22.28 -0.64 -29.75
CA VAL A 512 22.54 -2.08 -29.92
C VAL A 512 23.46 -2.32 -31.11
N GLY A 513 23.16 -1.71 -32.26
CA GLY A 513 23.93 -1.84 -33.51
C GLY A 513 25.38 -1.37 -33.37
N VAL A 514 25.58 -0.11 -32.99
CA VAL A 514 26.91 0.51 -32.86
C VAL A 514 27.71 -0.20 -31.77
N PHE A 515 27.14 -0.43 -30.58
CA PHE A 515 27.89 -1.07 -29.50
C PHE A 515 28.23 -2.53 -29.82
N GLY A 516 27.33 -3.26 -30.47
CA GLY A 516 27.57 -4.62 -30.94
C GLY A 516 28.66 -4.69 -32.02
N LEU A 517 28.68 -3.74 -32.95
CA LEU A 517 29.71 -3.62 -34.00
C LEU A 517 31.08 -3.27 -33.40
N VAL A 518 31.15 -2.32 -32.46
CA VAL A 518 32.40 -1.91 -31.78
C VAL A 518 33.04 -3.09 -31.05
N LEU A 519 32.24 -3.89 -30.36
CA LEU A 519 32.74 -5.05 -29.62
C LEU A 519 33.07 -6.25 -30.52
N ARG A 520 32.69 -6.24 -31.80
CA ARG A 520 32.80 -7.36 -32.76
C ARG A 520 32.46 -8.71 -32.12
N GLY A 521 31.41 -8.69 -31.30
CA GLY A 521 31.12 -9.77 -30.36
C GLY A 521 30.45 -10.97 -31.01
N SER A 522 30.53 -12.12 -30.33
CA SER A 522 29.75 -13.32 -30.69
C SER A 522 28.23 -13.05 -30.70
N ARG A 523 27.43 -13.92 -31.33
CA ARG A 523 25.95 -13.88 -31.27
C ARG A 523 25.41 -13.73 -29.84
N ARG A 524 26.11 -14.33 -28.87
CA ARG A 524 25.75 -14.22 -27.46
C ARG A 524 26.03 -12.84 -26.88
N THR A 525 27.11 -12.17 -27.29
CA THR A 525 27.40 -10.78 -26.90
C THR A 525 26.31 -9.86 -27.42
N TRP A 526 25.88 -10.03 -28.67
CA TRP A 526 24.74 -9.31 -29.24
C TRP A 526 23.44 -9.51 -28.44
N ALA A 527 23.14 -10.75 -28.06
CA ALA A 527 21.98 -11.04 -27.20
C ALA A 527 22.09 -10.34 -25.82
N VAL A 528 23.28 -10.31 -25.22
CA VAL A 528 23.51 -9.59 -23.96
C VAL A 528 23.27 -8.09 -24.12
N ILE A 529 23.79 -7.48 -25.18
CA ILE A 529 23.59 -6.06 -25.46
C ILE A 529 22.11 -5.75 -25.68
N ALA A 530 21.43 -6.50 -26.55
CA ALA A 530 20.02 -6.30 -26.84
C ALA A 530 19.15 -6.43 -25.58
N VAL A 531 19.34 -7.51 -24.81
CA VAL A 531 18.57 -7.73 -23.57
C VAL A 531 18.88 -6.64 -22.52
N ALA A 532 20.14 -6.25 -22.36
CA ALA A 532 20.50 -5.21 -21.40
C ALA A 532 20.00 -3.82 -21.81
N VAL A 533 20.02 -3.47 -23.10
CA VAL A 533 19.40 -2.23 -23.61
C VAL A 533 17.90 -2.25 -23.34
N LEU A 534 17.20 -3.33 -23.65
CA LEU A 534 15.76 -3.46 -23.42
C LEU A 534 15.39 -3.44 -21.93
N ILE A 535 16.20 -4.04 -21.05
CA ILE A 535 16.01 -3.88 -19.61
C ILE A 535 16.32 -2.44 -19.19
N GLY A 536 17.32 -1.80 -19.80
CA GLY A 536 17.67 -0.41 -19.58
C GLY A 536 16.56 0.58 -19.94
N THR A 537 15.75 0.31 -20.96
CA THR A 537 14.57 1.14 -21.27
C THR A 537 13.50 1.07 -20.19
N THR A 538 13.52 0.03 -19.36
CA THR A 538 12.60 -0.06 -18.24
C THR A 538 13.02 0.79 -17.03
N VAL A 539 14.21 1.39 -17.06
CA VAL A 539 14.68 2.25 -15.95
C VAL A 539 13.70 3.40 -15.76
N SER A 540 13.10 3.44 -14.58
CA SER A 540 12.13 4.45 -14.22
C SER A 540 12.79 5.82 -14.23
N PRO A 541 12.19 6.80 -14.92
CA PRO A 541 12.61 8.18 -14.79
C PRO A 541 12.37 8.73 -13.37
N THR A 542 11.79 7.97 -12.44
CA THR A 542 11.76 8.27 -11.00
C THR A 542 13.15 8.49 -10.42
N VAL A 543 14.15 7.71 -10.85
CA VAL A 543 15.56 7.92 -10.45
C VAL A 543 16.10 9.25 -11.01
N ALA A 544 15.72 9.62 -12.23
CA ALA A 544 16.08 10.90 -12.85
C ALA A 544 15.24 12.10 -12.36
N SER A 545 14.13 11.84 -11.66
CA SER A 545 13.10 12.82 -11.29
C SER A 545 13.04 13.11 -9.79
N VAL A 546 14.01 12.63 -8.99
CA VAL A 546 14.18 12.98 -7.57
C VAL A 546 14.09 14.51 -7.35
N ARG A 547 14.50 15.32 -8.34
CA ARG A 547 14.38 16.79 -8.30
C ARG A 547 12.99 17.36 -8.57
N ARG A 548 12.13 16.67 -9.35
CA ARG A 548 10.75 17.10 -9.69
C ARG A 548 9.71 16.56 -8.73
N PHE A 549 9.98 15.44 -8.06
CA PHE A 549 9.09 14.82 -7.09
C PHE A 549 9.10 15.49 -5.70
N ALA A 550 9.92 16.51 -5.48
CA ALA A 550 9.95 17.31 -4.26
C ALA A 550 8.66 18.15 -4.03
N LYS A 551 7.73 18.17 -5.00
CA LYS A 551 6.39 18.74 -4.87
C LYS A 551 5.37 17.74 -5.42
N PRO A 552 4.94 16.74 -4.63
CA PRO A 552 3.96 15.77 -5.10
C PRO A 552 2.63 16.46 -5.46
N PRO A 553 1.92 16.01 -6.51
CA PRO A 553 0.58 16.51 -6.78
C PRO A 553 -0.36 15.97 -5.69
N LEU A 554 -0.67 16.84 -4.74
CA LEU A 554 -1.77 16.64 -3.81
C LEU A 554 -3.09 16.90 -4.54
N THR A 555 -4.22 16.62 -3.89
CA THR A 555 -5.50 17.09 -4.43
C THR A 555 -5.46 18.61 -4.59
N SER A 556 -6.11 19.14 -5.64
CA SER A 556 -6.16 20.59 -5.88
C SER A 556 -7.04 21.34 -4.86
N TYR A 557 -7.80 20.60 -4.06
CA TYR A 557 -8.74 21.09 -3.05
C TYR A 557 -8.43 20.48 -1.68
N ASP A 558 -8.83 21.19 -0.62
CA ASP A 558 -8.67 20.73 0.76
C ASP A 558 -9.79 19.74 1.12
N SER A 559 -9.49 18.45 1.03
CA SER A 559 -10.42 17.37 1.37
C SER A 559 -10.81 17.38 2.85
N ILE A 560 -9.85 17.69 3.73
CA ILE A 560 -10.06 17.79 5.18
C ILE A 560 -10.19 19.26 5.56
N ALA A 561 -11.14 19.55 6.45
CA ALA A 561 -11.35 20.90 6.94
C ALA A 561 -10.16 21.41 7.77
N PRO A 562 -9.86 22.73 7.74
CA PRO A 562 -8.98 23.34 8.72
C PRO A 562 -9.45 23.04 10.14
N GLY A 563 -8.60 22.41 10.96
CA GLY A 563 -8.94 21.93 12.31
C GLY A 563 -9.57 20.53 12.36
N GLY A 564 -9.82 19.88 11.22
CA GLY A 564 -10.45 18.56 11.14
C GLY A 564 -9.60 17.43 11.71
N ILE A 565 -8.30 17.40 11.40
CA ILE A 565 -7.39 16.38 11.95
C ILE A 565 -7.32 16.51 13.48
N GLU A 566 -7.24 17.73 14.00
CA GLU A 566 -7.22 18.02 15.43
C GLU A 566 -8.54 17.63 16.11
N ALA A 567 -9.69 17.92 15.47
CA ALA A 567 -11.01 17.54 15.95
C ALA A 567 -11.18 16.01 16.03
N ALA A 568 -10.78 15.29 14.98
CA ALA A 568 -10.84 13.83 14.97
C ALA A 568 -9.91 13.22 16.04
N ARG A 569 -8.67 13.73 16.14
CA ARG A 569 -7.73 13.33 17.22
C ARG A 569 -8.23 13.72 18.61
N PHE A 570 -9.01 14.79 18.74
CA PHE A 570 -9.69 15.16 19.99
C PHE A 570 -10.72 14.09 20.36
N ILE A 571 -11.59 13.69 19.44
CA ILE A 571 -12.55 12.59 19.69
C ILE A 571 -11.78 11.33 20.12
N ARG A 572 -10.75 10.91 19.36
CA ARG A 572 -9.92 9.73 19.70
C ARG A 572 -9.42 9.71 21.14
N ARG A 573 -9.04 10.86 21.70
CA ARG A 573 -8.50 10.98 23.07
C ARG A 573 -9.58 11.10 24.14
N ASN A 574 -10.82 11.46 23.77
CA ASN A 574 -11.89 11.79 24.70
C ASN A 574 -13.10 10.85 24.60
N SER A 575 -13.01 9.77 23.81
CA SER A 575 -14.08 8.80 23.57
C SER A 575 -13.60 7.36 23.79
N GLY A 576 -14.52 6.45 24.15
CA GLY A 576 -14.25 5.01 24.15
C GLY A 576 -14.05 4.49 22.73
N SER A 577 -13.29 3.40 22.54
CA SER A 577 -13.05 2.82 21.20
C SER A 577 -14.33 2.39 20.49
N GLY A 578 -15.35 2.00 21.25
CA GLY A 578 -16.68 1.62 20.76
C GLY A 578 -17.59 2.80 20.41
N ASP A 579 -17.25 4.03 20.82
CA ASP A 579 -18.07 5.21 20.55
C ASP A 579 -18.19 5.46 19.05
N ARG A 580 -19.35 5.97 18.63
CA ARG A 580 -19.69 6.27 17.24
C ARG A 580 -19.96 7.76 17.01
N ILE A 581 -19.56 8.19 15.83
CA ILE A 581 -19.67 9.57 15.34
C ILE A 581 -20.77 9.66 14.28
N ALA A 582 -21.57 10.72 14.27
CA ALA A 582 -22.32 11.14 13.09
C ALA A 582 -21.69 12.42 12.51
N THR A 583 -21.82 12.64 11.20
CA THR A 583 -21.15 13.75 10.50
C THR A 583 -21.94 14.23 9.30
N ASN A 584 -21.80 15.50 8.93
CA ASN A 584 -22.31 16.07 7.66
C ASN A 584 -21.33 15.91 6.49
N VAL A 585 -20.19 15.26 6.70
CA VAL A 585 -19.11 15.12 5.70
C VAL A 585 -19.22 13.78 4.98
N HIS A 586 -19.67 13.82 3.72
CA HIS A 586 -19.79 12.63 2.87
C HIS A 586 -18.91 12.70 1.60
N CYS A 587 -18.74 13.92 1.07
CA CYS A 587 -18.05 14.15 -0.19
C CYS A 587 -16.59 14.55 0.03
N HIS A 588 -15.73 14.19 -0.91
CA HIS A 588 -14.33 14.64 -0.95
C HIS A 588 -14.16 16.16 -0.90
N GLN A 589 -15.03 16.87 -1.59
CA GLN A 589 -15.00 18.31 -1.68
C GLN A 589 -16.31 18.85 -1.10
N PRO A 590 -16.26 19.82 -0.18
CA PRO A 590 -17.46 20.44 0.36
C PRO A 590 -18.20 21.18 -0.75
N ARG A 591 -19.55 21.04 -0.79
CA ARG A 591 -20.44 21.73 -1.74
C ARG A 591 -20.10 21.55 -3.23
N ALA A 592 -19.47 20.43 -3.59
CA ALA A 592 -19.25 20.11 -5.00
C ALA A 592 -20.59 19.87 -5.71
N SER A 593 -20.71 20.32 -6.97
CA SER A 593 -21.90 20.06 -7.81
C SER A 593 -22.14 18.55 -8.02
N HIS A 594 -21.06 17.76 -8.00
CA HIS A 594 -21.09 16.30 -8.01
C HIS A 594 -20.35 15.76 -6.80
N CYS A 595 -21.07 15.08 -5.90
CA CYS A 595 -20.49 14.47 -4.71
C CYS A 595 -19.67 13.22 -5.09
N ARG A 596 -18.37 13.24 -4.79
CA ARG A 596 -17.54 12.03 -4.78
C ARG A 596 -17.50 11.47 -3.36
N THR A 597 -18.16 10.35 -3.13
CA THR A 597 -18.61 9.86 -1.80
C THR A 597 -17.52 9.13 -1.00
N GLY A 598 -16.26 9.54 -1.15
CA GLY A 598 -15.09 8.86 -0.58
C GLY A 598 -14.42 9.59 0.59
N SER A 599 -15.15 10.38 1.38
CA SER A 599 -14.56 10.91 2.63
C SER A 599 -14.39 9.82 3.67
N TYR A 600 -13.19 9.67 4.23
CA TYR A 600 -12.86 8.67 5.25
C TYR A 600 -12.00 9.22 6.39
N TRP A 601 -11.75 10.53 6.41
CA TRP A 601 -10.77 11.13 7.30
C TRP A 601 -11.25 11.19 8.75
N ILE A 602 -12.56 11.24 8.97
CA ILE A 602 -13.12 11.24 10.33
C ILE A 602 -12.91 9.87 10.96
N ALA A 603 -13.35 8.81 10.28
CA ALA A 603 -13.13 7.44 10.76
C ALA A 603 -11.63 7.14 10.95
N GLY A 604 -10.79 7.60 10.02
CA GLY A 604 -9.35 7.44 10.08
C GLY A 604 -8.70 8.10 11.28
N TYR A 605 -8.75 9.44 11.38
CA TYR A 605 -8.03 10.17 12.43
C TYR A 605 -8.67 10.06 13.81
N ALA A 606 -9.98 9.79 13.88
CA ALA A 606 -10.65 9.53 15.16
C ALA A 606 -10.42 8.11 15.64
N GLU A 607 -10.09 7.17 14.75
CA GLU A 607 -10.04 5.74 15.05
C GLU A 607 -11.35 5.26 15.71
N ARG A 608 -12.48 5.80 15.23
CA ARG A 608 -13.83 5.50 15.71
C ARG A 608 -14.73 5.19 14.53
N ARG A 609 -15.80 4.46 14.81
CA ARG A 609 -16.81 4.18 13.80
C ARG A 609 -17.63 5.43 13.54
N VAL A 610 -17.97 5.67 12.28
CA VAL A 610 -18.85 6.74 11.83
C VAL A 610 -20.12 6.11 11.29
N LEU A 611 -21.28 6.70 11.62
CA LEU A 611 -22.58 6.21 11.21
C LEU A 611 -22.71 6.19 9.69
N VAL A 612 -22.52 7.37 9.07
CA VAL A 612 -22.39 7.55 7.64
C VAL A 612 -21.38 8.67 7.37
N GLU A 613 -20.22 8.33 6.80
CA GLU A 613 -19.23 9.27 6.26
C GLU A 613 -19.23 9.12 4.73
N GLY A 614 -18.21 8.46 4.15
CA GLY A 614 -18.18 8.01 2.77
C GLY A 614 -18.57 6.55 2.60
N TRP A 615 -19.03 6.17 1.41
CA TRP A 615 -19.47 4.81 1.09
C TRP A 615 -18.90 4.27 -0.23
N SER A 616 -18.01 5.01 -0.88
CA SER A 616 -17.49 4.60 -2.20
C SER A 616 -16.72 3.28 -2.16
N TYR A 617 -16.09 2.91 -1.05
CA TYR A 617 -15.31 1.67 -0.93
C TYR A 617 -16.10 0.51 -0.32
N GLN A 618 -17.43 0.59 -0.25
CA GLN A 618 -18.26 -0.53 0.17
C GLN A 618 -18.42 -1.55 -0.97
N ALA A 619 -18.16 -2.83 -0.68
CA ALA A 619 -18.26 -3.94 -1.62
C ALA A 619 -19.71 -4.41 -1.88
N ARG A 620 -20.73 -3.56 -1.69
CA ARG A 620 -22.11 -3.90 -2.06
C ARG A 620 -22.25 -3.78 -3.57
N VAL A 621 -21.84 -4.84 -4.27
CA VAL A 621 -21.89 -5.01 -5.72
C VAL A 621 -22.89 -6.12 -6.04
N ASP A 622 -24.11 -6.02 -5.51
CA ASP A 622 -25.22 -6.84 -5.98
C ASP A 622 -26.05 -6.05 -7.00
N ASP A 623 -26.95 -6.75 -7.70
CA ASP A 623 -27.79 -6.19 -8.77
C ASP A 623 -28.74 -5.09 -8.26
N SER A 624 -28.85 -4.91 -6.94
CA SER A 624 -29.64 -3.83 -6.33
C SER A 624 -28.95 -2.46 -6.38
N TYR A 625 -27.67 -2.40 -6.77
CA TYR A 625 -26.87 -1.17 -6.78
C TYR A 625 -26.32 -0.77 -8.17
N PRO A 626 -27.20 -0.44 -9.14
CA PRO A 626 -26.82 -0.17 -10.54
C PRO A 626 -25.95 1.08 -10.73
N ALA A 627 -25.96 2.00 -9.76
CA ALA A 627 -25.25 3.28 -9.83
C ALA A 627 -23.73 3.18 -9.64
N GLY A 628 -23.21 2.02 -9.22
CA GLY A 628 -21.77 1.78 -9.04
C GLY A 628 -21.16 2.49 -7.83
N VAL A 629 -19.83 2.49 -7.78
CA VAL A 629 -18.97 2.93 -6.64
C VAL A 629 -19.24 4.39 -6.19
N GLN A 630 -19.76 5.25 -7.07
CA GLN A 630 -20.10 6.65 -6.76
C GLN A 630 -21.62 6.90 -6.71
N GLY A 631 -22.42 5.83 -6.60
CA GLY A 631 -23.87 5.89 -6.53
C GLY A 631 -24.42 6.47 -5.22
N PRO A 632 -25.73 6.77 -5.17
CA PRO A 632 -26.41 7.27 -3.97
C PRO A 632 -26.37 6.21 -2.87
N TYR A 633 -26.18 6.62 -1.62
CA TYR A 633 -26.10 5.69 -0.50
C TYR A 633 -27.30 4.73 -0.46
N TRP A 634 -27.02 3.43 -0.28
CA TRP A 634 -28.01 2.35 -0.39
C TRP A 634 -29.14 2.43 0.64
N ASN A 635 -28.92 3.10 1.78
CA ASN A 635 -29.94 3.30 2.80
C ASN A 635 -30.29 4.79 2.90
N PRO A 636 -31.18 5.30 2.02
CA PRO A 636 -31.51 6.71 1.96
C PRO A 636 -32.12 7.21 3.28
N ASP A 637 -32.89 6.37 3.98
CA ASP A 637 -33.52 6.74 5.25
C ASP A 637 -32.48 6.98 6.36
N LEU A 638 -31.43 6.15 6.41
CA LEU A 638 -30.35 6.33 7.38
C LEU A 638 -29.51 7.57 7.07
N LEU A 639 -29.23 7.83 5.79
CA LEU A 639 -28.54 9.05 5.38
C LEU A 639 -29.37 10.29 5.72
N ALA A 640 -30.67 10.28 5.40
CA ALA A 640 -31.57 11.39 5.74
C ALA A 640 -31.63 11.65 7.25
N LEU A 641 -31.71 10.59 8.07
CA LEU A 641 -31.68 10.71 9.53
C LEU A 641 -30.34 11.27 10.04
N ASN A 642 -29.22 10.82 9.47
CA ASN A 642 -27.89 11.36 9.79
C ASN A 642 -27.82 12.85 9.45
N ASP A 643 -28.31 13.26 8.27
CA ASP A 643 -28.20 14.64 7.79
C ASP A 643 -29.18 15.59 8.50
N GLU A 644 -30.32 15.08 8.96
CA GLU A 644 -31.33 15.84 9.69
C GLU A 644 -30.75 16.49 10.96
N VAL A 645 -29.86 15.79 11.67
CA VAL A 645 -29.24 16.36 12.90
C VAL A 645 -28.37 17.60 12.61
N PHE A 646 -27.84 17.71 11.40
CA PHE A 646 -26.99 18.83 10.97
C PHE A 646 -27.74 19.93 10.21
N THR A 647 -29.05 19.74 9.98
CA THR A 647 -29.88 20.68 9.22
C THR A 647 -31.07 21.19 10.05
N ASN A 648 -31.80 20.30 10.73
CA ASN A 648 -32.94 20.61 11.58
C ASN A 648 -32.99 19.70 12.83
N PRO A 649 -32.03 19.84 13.78
CA PRO A 649 -31.95 18.95 14.93
C PRO A 649 -33.16 19.08 15.84
N THR A 650 -33.77 17.94 16.15
CA THR A 650 -34.83 17.80 17.16
C THR A 650 -34.37 16.89 18.29
N ARG A 651 -35.02 16.99 19.47
CA ARG A 651 -34.77 16.06 20.59
C ARG A 651 -35.00 14.60 20.16
N GLN A 652 -35.99 14.34 19.32
CA GLN A 652 -36.32 13.01 18.83
C GLN A 652 -35.22 12.45 17.92
N THR A 653 -34.71 13.26 16.98
CA THR A 653 -33.61 12.86 16.09
C THR A 653 -32.35 12.53 16.90
N ILE A 654 -31.99 13.40 17.86
CA ILE A 654 -30.85 13.18 18.76
C ILE A 654 -31.01 11.89 19.59
N GLU A 655 -32.19 11.69 20.18
CA GLU A 655 -32.49 10.49 20.98
C GLU A 655 -32.46 9.21 20.14
N THR A 656 -32.92 9.28 18.88
CA THR A 656 -32.89 8.17 17.94
C THR A 656 -31.44 7.81 17.57
N LEU A 657 -30.61 8.80 17.25
CA LEU A 657 -29.19 8.58 16.98
C LEU A 657 -28.47 7.95 18.17
N ARG A 658 -28.77 8.40 19.39
CA ARG A 658 -28.22 7.86 20.63
C ARG A 658 -28.65 6.42 20.89
N THR A 659 -29.95 6.14 20.89
CA THR A 659 -30.48 4.85 21.37
C THR A 659 -30.49 3.76 20.31
N LYS A 660 -30.79 4.11 19.05
CA LYS A 660 -30.89 3.13 17.96
C LYS A 660 -29.56 2.89 17.27
N TYR A 661 -28.74 3.93 17.14
CA TYR A 661 -27.49 3.87 16.37
C TYR A 661 -26.23 4.02 17.22
N ASP A 662 -26.38 4.21 18.53
CA ASP A 662 -25.30 4.34 19.51
C ASP A 662 -24.33 5.48 19.15
N VAL A 663 -24.85 6.60 18.65
CA VAL A 663 -24.05 7.80 18.38
C VAL A 663 -23.89 8.59 19.67
N GLN A 664 -22.64 8.90 20.03
CA GLN A 664 -22.32 9.75 21.18
C GLN A 664 -21.71 11.09 20.76
N TRP A 665 -21.13 11.15 19.55
CA TRP A 665 -20.40 12.32 19.06
C TRP A 665 -20.98 12.80 17.72
N LEU A 666 -21.07 14.12 17.56
CA LEU A 666 -21.36 14.76 16.28
C LEU A 666 -20.14 15.57 15.85
N LEU A 667 -19.71 15.40 14.60
CA LEU A 667 -18.68 16.24 14.00
C LEU A 667 -19.29 17.02 12.83
N LEU A 668 -19.23 18.35 12.91
CA LEU A 668 -19.79 19.25 11.91
C LEU A 668 -18.66 20.01 11.20
N ASP A 669 -18.63 19.97 9.87
CA ASP A 669 -17.82 20.85 9.01
C ASP A 669 -18.69 21.98 8.43
N GLU A 670 -18.39 23.22 8.81
CA GLU A 670 -19.15 24.42 8.41
C GLU A 670 -19.03 24.72 6.89
N ARG A 671 -18.03 24.14 6.23
CA ARG A 671 -17.88 24.23 4.76
C ARG A 671 -19.00 23.47 4.04
N VAL A 672 -19.62 22.49 4.67
CA VAL A 672 -20.76 21.75 4.11
C VAL A 672 -22.05 22.49 4.45
N SER A 673 -22.41 22.58 5.73
CA SER A 673 -23.62 23.24 6.22
C SER A 673 -23.32 24.14 7.43
N THR A 674 -24.09 25.23 7.59
CA THR A 674 -23.97 26.10 8.76
C THR A 674 -24.51 25.41 10.02
N PRO A 675 -23.90 25.61 11.21
CA PRO A 675 -24.40 25.03 12.46
C PRO A 675 -25.87 25.44 12.74
N PRO A 676 -26.79 24.48 12.93
CA PRO A 676 -28.17 24.80 13.28
C PRO A 676 -28.26 25.46 14.66
N LYS A 677 -29.09 26.50 14.79
CA LYS A 677 -29.25 27.24 16.06
C LYS A 677 -29.69 26.39 17.25
N ASN A 678 -30.41 25.29 16.99
CA ASN A 678 -30.90 24.40 18.03
C ASN A 678 -29.88 23.32 18.43
N LEU A 679 -28.82 23.10 17.64
CA LEU A 679 -27.84 22.04 17.91
C LEU A 679 -27.14 22.28 19.26
N ASP A 680 -26.67 23.50 19.50
CA ASP A 680 -26.00 23.92 20.74
C ASP A 680 -26.93 23.84 21.98
N LYS A 681 -28.25 23.82 21.79
CA LYS A 681 -29.23 23.67 22.89
C LYS A 681 -29.52 22.21 23.22
N LEU A 682 -29.29 21.32 22.26
CA LEU A 682 -29.62 19.90 22.36
C LEU A 682 -28.39 19.04 22.65
N THR A 683 -27.18 19.58 22.50
CA THR A 683 -25.90 18.89 22.63
C THR A 683 -24.87 19.81 23.31
N GLU A 684 -23.77 19.24 23.79
CA GLU A 684 -22.68 20.00 24.41
C GLU A 684 -21.54 20.21 23.40
N LEU A 685 -21.16 21.46 23.11
CA LEU A 685 -19.97 21.76 22.31
C LEU A 685 -18.70 21.42 23.11
N ARG A 686 -17.90 20.47 22.63
CA ARG A 686 -16.69 19.99 23.32
C ARG A 686 -15.38 20.46 22.70
N PHE A 687 -15.40 20.74 21.40
CA PHE A 687 -14.22 21.19 20.67
C PHE A 687 -14.63 22.04 19.46
N GLN A 688 -13.86 23.10 19.20
CA GLN A 688 -14.00 23.94 18.01
C GLN A 688 -12.63 24.41 17.55
N LEU A 689 -12.33 24.21 16.27
CA LEU A 689 -11.12 24.74 15.64
C LEU A 689 -11.36 24.90 14.13
N GLY A 690 -10.98 26.06 13.59
CA GLY A 690 -11.19 26.37 12.17
C GLY A 690 -12.69 26.33 11.81
N THR A 691 -13.05 25.51 10.82
CA THR A 691 -14.45 25.32 10.38
C THR A 691 -15.09 24.06 10.96
N VAL A 692 -14.47 23.43 11.97
CA VAL A 692 -14.94 22.17 12.54
C VAL A 692 -15.42 22.36 13.97
N ARG A 693 -16.57 21.76 14.27
CA ARG A 693 -17.15 21.68 15.62
C ARG A 693 -17.41 20.23 16.00
N VAL A 694 -17.14 19.89 17.25
CA VAL A 694 -17.43 18.57 17.83
C VAL A 694 -18.38 18.75 19.00
N TYR A 695 -19.51 18.06 18.91
CA TYR A 695 -20.54 18.03 19.94
C TYR A 695 -20.62 16.64 20.56
N GLN A 696 -20.93 16.59 21.86
CA GLN A 696 -21.32 15.36 22.54
C GLN A 696 -22.84 15.36 22.75
N ILE A 697 -23.49 14.25 22.39
CA ILE A 697 -24.95 14.16 22.41
C ILE A 697 -25.48 14.30 23.84
N TYR A 698 -24.89 13.64 24.84
CA TYR A 698 -24.95 13.95 26.28
C TYR A 698 -23.92 13.04 26.99
N PRO A 699 -23.18 13.49 28.02
CA PRO A 699 -22.31 12.60 28.79
C PRO A 699 -23.13 11.52 29.53
N PRO A 700 -22.57 10.33 29.83
CA PRO A 700 -23.21 9.40 30.75
C PRO A 700 -23.52 10.13 32.07
N PRO A 701 -24.70 9.92 32.68
CA PRO A 701 -25.04 10.58 33.93
C PRO A 701 -23.94 10.30 34.96
N PRO A 702 -23.52 11.28 35.78
CA PRO A 702 -22.55 11.02 36.83
C PRO A 702 -23.05 9.88 37.71
N THR A 703 -22.17 8.95 38.06
CA THR A 703 -22.47 7.76 38.88
C THR A 703 -23.03 8.09 40.28
N ASN A 704 -23.15 9.37 40.63
CA ASN A 704 -23.97 9.85 41.73
C ASN A 704 -24.46 11.28 41.44
N PRO A 705 -25.77 11.51 41.24
CA PRO A 705 -26.34 12.86 41.20
C PRO A 705 -26.45 13.51 42.60
N PHE A 706 -26.16 12.76 43.66
CA PHE A 706 -26.18 13.25 45.04
C PHE A 706 -24.88 12.86 45.76
N PRO A 707 -24.07 13.82 46.26
CA PRO A 707 -23.13 13.48 47.32
C PRO A 707 -23.94 12.96 48.52
N PRO A 708 -23.49 11.91 49.24
CA PRO A 708 -24.16 11.51 50.48
C PRO A 708 -24.22 12.73 51.39
N THR A 709 -25.44 13.06 51.82
CA THR A 709 -25.70 14.10 52.81
C THR A 709 -24.81 13.82 54.02
N PRO A 710 -24.03 14.79 54.54
CA PRO A 710 -23.23 14.55 55.73
C PRO A 710 -24.19 14.22 56.87
N SER A 711 -24.12 12.98 57.36
CA SER A 711 -24.80 12.60 58.60
C SER A 711 -24.25 13.44 59.74
N PRO A 712 -25.08 14.14 60.52
CA PRO A 712 -24.63 14.99 61.62
C PRO A 712 -24.34 14.13 62.85
N SER A 713 -23.36 13.23 62.77
CA SER A 713 -23.01 12.33 63.88
C SER A 713 -21.61 11.73 63.71
N ALA A 714 -20.56 12.55 63.70
CA ALA A 714 -19.22 12.07 64.06
C ALA A 714 -18.33 13.23 64.55
N PRO A 715 -17.62 13.09 65.70
CA PRO A 715 -16.79 14.16 66.26
C PRO A 715 -15.49 14.36 65.47
N LEU A 716 -15.02 15.61 65.40
CA LEU A 716 -13.70 15.96 64.88
C LEU A 716 -12.58 15.22 65.62
N PRO A 717 -11.56 14.67 64.93
CA PRO A 717 -10.24 14.48 65.47
C PRO A 717 -9.38 15.74 65.24
N SER A 718 -8.79 16.17 66.35
CA SER A 718 -7.84 17.26 66.54
C SER A 718 -6.75 17.42 65.48
N SER A 719 -6.49 18.70 65.18
CA SER A 719 -5.28 19.23 64.57
C SER A 719 -3.98 18.67 65.17
N GLN A 720 -3.09 18.15 64.32
CA GLN A 720 -1.66 18.16 64.62
C GLN A 720 -0.87 18.72 63.43
N THR A 721 -0.17 19.80 63.76
CA THR A 721 0.75 20.58 62.94
C THR A 721 2.12 19.90 62.97
N GLN A 722 2.72 19.57 61.82
CA GLN A 722 4.17 19.43 61.69
C GLN A 722 4.65 19.97 60.32
N PRO A 723 5.65 20.88 60.30
CA PRO A 723 6.28 21.42 59.09
C PRO A 723 7.53 20.59 58.68
N PRO A 724 8.22 20.91 57.56
CA PRO A 724 8.77 19.93 56.61
C PRO A 724 10.25 19.60 56.80
N SER A 725 10.69 18.47 56.24
CA SER A 725 12.11 18.11 56.10
C SER A 725 12.51 17.93 54.63
N PHE A 726 13.36 18.83 54.15
CA PHE A 726 14.22 18.65 52.97
C PHE A 726 15.36 17.66 53.27
N PRO A 727 16.02 17.13 52.22
CA PRO A 727 17.47 17.25 52.18
C PRO A 727 17.98 17.87 50.88
N THR A 728 18.77 18.91 51.08
CA THR A 728 19.78 19.49 50.20
C THR A 728 20.95 18.53 49.98
N SER A 729 21.44 18.46 48.74
CA SER A 729 22.89 18.36 48.49
C SER A 729 23.26 19.14 47.24
N SER A 730 23.96 20.23 47.49
CA SER A 730 24.60 21.17 46.58
C SER A 730 26.01 20.70 46.18
N THR A 731 26.39 21.02 44.94
CA THR A 731 27.74 21.50 44.54
C THR A 731 27.51 22.33 43.28
N SER A 732 27.47 23.68 43.34
CA SER A 732 28.61 24.63 43.27
C SER A 732 29.53 24.38 42.07
N GLY A 733 29.80 25.31 41.15
CA GLY A 733 29.44 26.72 41.05
C GLY A 733 30.38 27.44 40.07
N SER A 734 29.99 28.68 39.75
CA SER A 734 30.72 29.74 39.03
C SER A 734 30.68 29.70 37.50
N ALA A 735 30.52 30.80 36.76
CA ALA A 735 30.11 32.19 37.05
C ALA A 735 29.96 32.88 35.67
N GLY A 736 29.05 33.85 35.54
CA GLY A 736 28.98 34.70 34.35
C GLY A 736 27.59 35.31 34.15
N ASP A 737 27.37 36.46 34.78
CA ASP A 737 26.16 37.30 34.76
C ASP A 737 26.15 38.23 33.50
N PRO A 738 25.17 39.12 33.27
CA PRO A 738 24.10 38.88 32.31
C PRO A 738 24.05 39.93 31.16
N THR A 739 23.49 39.55 30.02
CA THR A 739 22.98 40.51 29.03
C THR A 739 21.62 40.06 28.51
N THR A 740 20.61 40.88 28.82
CA THR A 740 19.25 40.88 28.29
C THR A 740 19.23 40.84 26.77
N PRO A 741 18.21 40.21 26.15
CA PRO A 741 17.54 40.91 25.05
C PRO A 741 16.01 40.79 25.09
N THR A 742 15.40 41.98 25.18
CA THR A 742 14.27 42.50 24.38
C THR A 742 13.51 41.56 23.44
N LEU A 743 12.19 41.57 23.59
CA LEU A 743 11.19 41.13 22.60
C LEU A 743 11.36 41.86 21.24
N PRO A 744 11.06 41.22 20.10
CA PRO A 744 10.78 41.91 18.85
C PRO A 744 9.27 41.99 18.56
N THR A 745 8.79 43.21 18.39
CA THR A 745 7.57 43.60 17.67
C THR A 745 7.74 43.36 16.15
N PRO A 746 6.67 43.13 15.37
CA PRO A 746 6.76 42.78 13.96
C PRO A 746 6.83 44.01 13.04
N ASN A 747 7.77 44.01 12.10
CA ASN A 747 7.86 44.99 11.02
C ASN A 747 7.00 44.59 9.82
N LEU A 748 6.15 45.51 9.35
CA LEU A 748 5.64 45.57 7.99
C LEU A 748 6.78 45.79 6.98
N PRO A 749 6.61 45.31 5.74
CA PRO A 749 7.08 46.07 4.59
C PRO A 749 5.94 46.37 3.60
N THR A 750 5.90 47.64 3.24
CA THR A 750 5.21 48.29 2.13
C THR A 750 5.61 47.75 0.75
N GLY A 751 4.59 47.43 -0.06
CA GLY A 751 4.38 47.96 -1.42
C GLY A 751 5.41 47.71 -2.53
N SER A 752 5.05 46.83 -3.47
CA SER A 752 5.28 47.04 -4.91
C SER A 752 4.27 46.21 -5.71
N GLN A 753 3.32 46.87 -6.38
CA GLN A 753 2.40 46.27 -7.34
C GLN A 753 3.13 45.83 -8.62
N PRO A 754 2.62 44.77 -9.29
CA PRO A 754 2.64 44.73 -10.73
C PRO A 754 1.23 44.68 -11.33
N THR A 755 1.06 45.60 -12.26
CA THR A 755 0.03 45.83 -13.27
C THR A 755 -0.53 44.56 -13.93
N VAL A 756 -1.85 44.46 -14.00
CA VAL A 756 -2.61 43.46 -14.75
C VAL A 756 -2.78 43.92 -16.20
N PRO A 757 -2.53 43.09 -17.22
CA PRO A 757 -3.03 43.35 -18.56
C PRO A 757 -4.39 42.65 -18.78
N PHE A 758 -5.36 43.45 -19.23
CA PHE A 758 -6.58 42.99 -19.90
C PHE A 758 -6.26 42.13 -21.13
N PRO A 759 -7.17 41.23 -21.51
CA PRO A 759 -7.53 41.15 -22.93
C PRO A 759 -9.03 41.30 -23.16
N SER A 760 -9.31 42.17 -24.11
CA SER A 760 -10.52 42.39 -24.89
C SER A 760 -11.10 41.10 -25.48
N GLY A 761 -12.43 41.04 -25.56
CA GLY A 761 -13.19 39.86 -25.94
C GLY A 761 -13.35 39.60 -27.43
N THR A 762 -14.01 38.47 -27.70
CA THR A 762 -14.78 38.18 -28.91
C THR A 762 -15.90 37.19 -28.55
N PHE A 763 -17.13 37.55 -28.90
CA PHE A 763 -18.34 36.73 -28.80
C PHE A 763 -18.29 35.51 -29.73
N PRO A 764 -19.06 34.45 -29.41
CA PRO A 764 -20.08 34.05 -30.38
C PRO A 764 -21.45 33.82 -29.75
N THR A 765 -22.44 34.45 -30.37
CA THR A 765 -23.86 34.13 -30.37
C THR A 765 -24.11 32.68 -30.78
N ASN A 766 -24.97 31.95 -30.06
CA ASN A 766 -25.90 31.00 -30.65
C ASN A 766 -27.08 30.72 -29.70
N LEU A 767 -28.29 30.95 -30.22
CA LEU A 767 -29.58 30.66 -29.61
C LEU A 767 -29.86 29.15 -29.52
N PRO A 768 -30.76 28.71 -28.62
CA PRO A 768 -31.20 27.32 -28.53
C PRO A 768 -32.32 27.00 -29.55
N SER A 769 -32.20 25.88 -30.24
CA SER A 769 -33.28 25.27 -31.01
C SER A 769 -33.92 24.11 -30.23
N SER A 770 -35.26 24.12 -30.23
CA SER A 770 -36.21 23.19 -29.60
C SER A 770 -36.14 21.75 -30.17
N PRO A 771 -36.78 20.76 -29.50
CA PRO A 771 -36.56 19.34 -29.74
C PRO A 771 -37.52 18.75 -30.80
N THR A 772 -37.03 17.76 -31.54
CA THR A 772 -37.82 16.93 -32.45
C THR A 772 -37.90 15.50 -31.92
N THR A 773 -39.12 15.07 -31.58
CA THR A 773 -39.56 13.67 -31.49
C THR A 773 -39.31 12.91 -32.79
N PRO A 774 -39.12 11.58 -32.72
CA PRO A 774 -40.18 10.72 -33.28
C PRO A 774 -40.38 9.36 -32.59
N GLY A 775 -41.65 8.92 -32.56
CA GLY A 775 -42.00 7.60 -33.09
C GLY A 775 -42.10 6.44 -32.10
N THR A 776 -43.31 6.22 -31.60
CA THR A 776 -43.84 4.93 -31.13
C THR A 776 -43.75 3.86 -32.23
N PRO A 777 -43.57 2.58 -31.86
CA PRO A 777 -44.33 1.52 -32.53
C PRO A 777 -44.98 0.54 -31.54
N THR A 778 -46.29 0.33 -31.74
CA THR A 778 -47.08 -0.79 -31.19
C THR A 778 -46.82 -2.09 -31.97
N PRO A 779 -47.12 -3.27 -31.38
CA PRO A 779 -46.57 -4.57 -31.78
C PRO A 779 -47.45 -5.33 -32.78
N PRO A 780 -46.94 -6.45 -33.32
CA PRO A 780 -47.81 -7.62 -33.46
C PRO A 780 -47.14 -8.96 -33.13
N GLY A 781 -47.90 -9.82 -32.45
CA GLY A 781 -48.34 -11.10 -33.03
C GLY A 781 -47.40 -12.30 -32.96
N THR A 782 -47.70 -13.18 -32.00
CA THR A 782 -47.41 -14.62 -32.01
C THR A 782 -47.93 -15.34 -33.27
N ARG A 783 -47.12 -16.18 -33.91
CA ARG A 783 -47.44 -17.57 -34.35
C ARG A 783 -46.21 -18.25 -35.00
N SER A 784 -45.92 -19.47 -34.53
CA SER A 784 -45.03 -20.51 -35.07
C SER A 784 -45.50 -21.02 -36.46
N PRO A 785 -44.79 -21.89 -37.21
CA PRO A 785 -43.73 -22.85 -36.85
C PRO A 785 -42.29 -22.42 -37.19
#